data_AF-A0A671UNZ6-F1
#
_entry.id   AF-A0A671UNZ6-F1
#
_cell.length_a   1.000
_cell.length_b   1.000
_cell.length_c   1.000
_cell.angle_alpha   90.00
_cell.angle_beta   90.00
_cell.angle_gamma   90.00
#
_symmetry.space_group_name_H-M   'P 1'
#
loop_
_entity.id
_entity.type
_entity.pdbx_description
1 polymer ?
#
loop_
_entity_poly.entity_id
_entity_poly.type
_entity_poly.pdbx_seq_one_letter_code
_entity_poly.pdbx_strand_id
1 'polypeptide(L)'
;MRTWRRRRNFAFLIFALRVWCLSTAAESADSTVHNTQEGSSPDATKPERYGTTVPLLLKGKERRPLSQLAARGYPASLQLLVNAEGEQLILLLERNEGLFASHYTETHYREDGSAVTGAHNFTNNCYYHGEVQAHPNSDVTLSTCSGLRGFIALENKTFIIEPVPGHDNGTHIIYRVEELRLTPGDCGHGFNMSSVFQKQGRDVEKVKQRLAEIANYVDKFYRALDIRVALVGLEVWSDSDKCPITQDPFTTLHEFLDWRKVKLLPQKPHDNAQLISGVYFQGTTIGMAPIMSMCTAEQSGGIVMDHSENPLGAAVTLAHELGHNFGMNHDTPERGCGCRMTVDRGGCIMTPSTGYPFPTVFSTCSKKDLAASLEKGVGMCLYNMPEVKVLYGGQKCGNGYVEEGEECDCGEPEECMNPCCNATTCTLKGDAVCAHGQCCEDCRLKPAGTLCRESSNSCDLPEFCTGANPHCPANVYLHDGHACHSVEGYCYNGICQNHEQQCITLWGAKPAPGICFERVNSAGDPYGNCGKDSKGSFAKCDARDAKCGKIQCQGGANRPVIGTNAVSIETNIPLQEGGRILCRGTHVYLGDDMPDPGLVLAGTKCGDDMVCLNRQCQNVSVFGVHECSRKCNGRGVCNNKKNCHCEAHWAPPFCEKAGFGGSIDSGPMRLAETPDSLAPASYFQQTQVSLLRLMFSLGCTLKVKHNICQQRLKGYSGVNLIHGLNHCETVLHSLLRDQVSRLLIYGVLSTSETTARQQYTAVNGSKYKLPPKSHK
;
A
#
# COMPACT_ATOMS: atom_id res chain seq x y z
N MET A 1 34.90 69.64 -44.41
CA MET A 1 36.00 69.94 -43.45
C MET A 1 35.92 71.43 -43.12
N ARG A 2 35.91 71.95 -41.91
CA ARG A 2 36.21 71.47 -40.54
C ARG A 2 35.64 72.55 -39.57
N THR A 3 35.50 72.17 -38.29
CA THR A 3 35.63 72.98 -37.06
C THR A 3 34.40 73.19 -36.16
N TRP A 4 34.68 73.01 -34.85
CA TRP A 4 34.19 73.71 -33.65
C TRP A 4 33.28 73.02 -32.60
N ARG A 5 33.82 72.99 -31.36
CA ARG A 5 33.26 73.35 -30.03
C ARG A 5 32.82 72.28 -28.98
N ARG A 6 33.55 72.33 -27.84
CA ARG A 6 33.12 72.57 -26.43
C ARG A 6 32.15 71.61 -25.67
N ARG A 7 32.65 71.21 -24.47
CA ARG A 7 32.02 71.24 -23.10
C ARG A 7 30.89 70.22 -22.82
N ARG A 8 30.75 69.56 -21.65
CA ARG A 8 31.15 69.73 -20.22
C ARG A 8 31.35 68.32 -19.63
N ASN A 9 32.35 67.97 -18.80
CA ASN A 9 32.90 68.49 -17.55
C ASN A 9 32.07 68.26 -16.26
N PHE A 10 32.70 67.49 -15.36
CA PHE A 10 32.99 67.78 -13.94
C PHE A 10 31.92 67.56 -12.86
N ALA A 11 32.45 67.16 -11.69
CA ALA A 11 31.82 66.95 -10.37
C ALA A 11 31.20 65.54 -10.24
N PHE A 12 31.62 64.62 -9.37
CA PHE A 12 32.19 64.74 -8.02
C PHE A 12 33.04 63.48 -7.71
N LEU A 13 34.35 63.53 -7.98
CA LEU A 13 35.30 62.49 -7.55
C LEU A 13 36.43 63.08 -6.69
N ILE A 14 36.23 64.29 -6.19
CA ILE A 14 37.18 65.03 -5.35
C ILE A 14 36.39 65.81 -4.31
N PHE A 15 35.90 65.14 -3.27
CA PHE A 15 35.62 65.80 -2.01
C PHE A 15 35.81 64.79 -0.87
N ALA A 16 36.66 65.18 0.08
CA ALA A 16 36.80 64.57 1.41
C ALA A 16 37.69 63.32 1.57
N LEU A 17 38.93 63.39 1.06
CA LEU A 17 40.11 62.91 1.80
C LEU A 17 41.12 64.06 1.91
N ARG A 18 40.90 64.93 2.90
CA ARG A 18 41.89 65.81 3.53
C ARG A 18 41.47 65.97 5.00
N VAL A 19 42.16 65.30 5.92
CA VAL A 19 43.38 65.79 6.62
C VAL A 19 43.01 66.54 7.89
N TRP A 20 43.32 65.88 9.02
CA TRP A 20 43.89 66.43 10.28
C TRP A 20 42.99 67.41 11.09
N CYS A 21 42.94 67.44 12.42
CA CYS A 21 43.80 66.94 13.49
C CYS A 21 43.09 67.19 14.85
N LEU A 22 43.59 66.56 15.94
CA LEU A 22 43.41 66.90 17.37
C LEU A 22 42.06 66.46 17.99
N SER A 23 41.97 65.74 19.12
CA SER A 23 42.76 65.81 20.36
C SER A 23 42.62 64.55 21.26
N THR A 24 43.73 64.18 21.90
CA THR A 24 43.92 63.74 23.31
C THR A 24 43.40 62.39 23.83
N ALA A 25 44.40 61.50 24.07
CA ALA A 25 44.82 60.93 25.36
C ALA A 25 43.88 60.04 26.21
N ALA A 26 44.29 58.76 26.32
CA ALA A 26 44.47 57.90 27.51
C ALA A 26 43.49 57.97 28.71
N GLU A 27 42.90 56.83 29.09
CA GLU A 27 43.30 56.01 30.26
C GLU A 27 42.37 54.79 30.46
N SER A 28 42.90 53.76 31.14
CA SER A 28 42.29 52.45 31.45
C SER A 28 41.60 52.41 32.83
N ALA A 29 40.81 51.34 33.06
CA ALA A 29 40.26 50.82 34.34
C ALA A 29 39.01 51.56 34.88
N ASP A 30 38.01 50.96 35.53
CA ASP A 30 37.58 49.59 35.84
C ASP A 30 36.14 49.69 36.40
N SER A 31 35.37 48.61 36.28
CA SER A 31 34.16 48.19 37.04
C SER A 31 33.09 49.21 37.48
N THR A 32 31.84 49.02 37.05
CA THR A 32 30.75 48.53 37.94
C THR A 32 29.46 48.27 37.17
N VAL A 33 28.86 47.15 37.53
CA VAL A 33 27.59 46.59 37.06
C VAL A 33 26.41 47.48 37.44
N HIS A 34 25.56 47.83 36.47
CA HIS A 34 24.14 47.99 36.72
C HIS A 34 23.32 47.24 35.66
N ASN A 35 22.48 46.37 36.20
CA ASN A 35 21.68 45.36 35.53
C ASN A 35 20.42 46.02 34.95
N THR A 36 20.18 45.93 33.65
CA THR A 36 18.85 46.14 33.06
C THR A 36 18.58 45.05 32.02
N GLN A 37 17.62 44.22 32.39
CA GLN A 37 16.98 43.08 31.72
C GLN A 37 17.05 43.06 30.19
N GLU A 38 17.52 41.92 29.66
CA GLU A 38 17.34 41.47 28.28
C GLU A 38 15.85 41.36 27.94
N GLY A 39 15.41 42.15 26.96
CA GLY A 39 14.15 41.93 26.25
C GLY A 39 14.36 40.86 25.16
N SER A 40 13.65 39.75 25.29
CA SER A 40 13.53 38.69 24.29
C SER A 40 13.00 39.21 22.95
N SER A 41 13.64 38.81 21.85
CA SER A 41 13.17 38.98 20.47
C SER A 41 11.74 38.41 20.28
N PRO A 42 10.86 39.03 19.46
CA PRO A 42 9.51 38.53 19.24
C PRO A 42 9.51 37.19 18.50
N ASP A 43 8.79 36.23 19.08
CA ASP A 43 8.55 34.86 18.65
C ASP A 43 7.72 34.82 17.35
N ALA A 44 8.36 34.47 16.23
CA ALA A 44 7.89 34.75 14.86
C ALA A 44 6.92 33.71 14.25
N THR A 45 6.23 32.92 15.08
CA THR A 45 5.28 31.87 14.62
C THR A 45 3.89 31.94 15.26
N LYS A 46 3.60 32.98 16.06
CA LYS A 46 2.32 33.11 16.76
C LYS A 46 1.21 33.67 15.86
N PRO A 47 -0.01 33.08 15.87
CA PRO A 47 -1.14 33.58 15.09
C PRO A 47 -1.53 35.01 15.53
N GLU A 48 -1.76 35.91 14.56
CA GLU A 48 -2.14 37.31 14.84
C GLU A 48 -3.52 37.42 15.51
N ARG A 49 -4.39 36.44 15.27
CA ARG A 49 -5.71 36.29 15.88
C ARG A 49 -5.88 34.85 16.32
N TYR A 50 -6.27 34.66 17.57
CA TYR A 50 -6.59 33.35 18.13
C TYR A 50 -7.66 33.49 19.21
N GLY A 51 -8.51 32.47 19.32
CA GLY A 51 -9.36 32.25 20.47
C GLY A 51 -8.65 31.41 21.52
N THR A 52 -9.22 31.39 22.73
CA THR A 52 -8.82 30.44 23.77
C THR A 52 -9.98 29.53 24.11
N THR A 53 -9.67 28.28 24.43
CA THR A 53 -10.66 27.31 24.86
C THR A 53 -10.09 26.43 25.96
N VAL A 54 -10.96 25.92 26.82
CA VAL A 54 -10.61 24.89 27.80
C VAL A 54 -11.40 23.65 27.37
N PRO A 55 -10.76 22.66 26.74
CA PRO A 55 -11.42 21.44 26.30
C PRO A 55 -12.03 20.69 27.47
N LEU A 56 -13.30 20.31 27.34
CA LEU A 56 -14.03 19.58 28.38
C LEU A 56 -14.43 18.20 27.87
N LEU A 57 -14.08 17.17 28.64
CA LEU A 57 -14.56 15.81 28.42
C LEU A 57 -16.04 15.74 28.79
N LEU A 58 -16.86 15.22 27.86
CA LEU A 58 -18.28 15.01 28.06
C LEU A 58 -18.56 13.56 28.45
N LYS A 59 -19.37 13.37 29.50
CA LYS A 59 -19.94 12.07 29.88
C LYS A 59 -21.42 12.25 30.19
N GLY A 60 -22.27 12.08 29.18
CA GLY A 60 -23.69 12.44 29.28
C GLY A 60 -23.84 13.94 29.51
N LYS A 61 -24.41 14.34 30.66
CA LYS A 61 -24.56 15.77 31.03
C LYS A 61 -23.37 16.33 31.82
N GLU A 62 -22.44 15.48 32.28
CA GLU A 62 -21.28 15.93 33.04
C GLU A 62 -20.19 16.47 32.13
N ARG A 63 -19.52 17.54 32.60
CA ARG A 63 -18.35 18.16 31.96
C ARG A 63 -17.15 18.02 32.89
N ARG A 64 -16.07 17.43 32.41
CA ARG A 64 -14.85 17.16 33.19
C ARG A 64 -13.61 17.77 32.52
N PRO A 65 -12.59 18.18 33.29
CA PRO A 65 -11.33 18.66 32.71
C PRO A 65 -10.61 17.56 31.92
N LEU A 66 -9.94 17.95 30.82
CA LEU A 66 -9.13 17.05 29.99
C LEU A 66 -8.00 16.36 30.78
N SER A 67 -7.47 16.99 31.84
CA SER A 67 -6.43 16.41 32.70
C SER A 67 -6.83 15.08 33.35
N GLN A 68 -8.12 14.78 33.47
CA GLN A 68 -8.58 13.49 33.99
C GLN A 68 -8.39 12.32 33.00
N LEU A 69 -8.12 12.60 31.71
CA LEU A 69 -7.93 11.58 30.68
C LEU A 69 -6.64 10.78 30.92
N ALA A 70 -5.50 11.48 31.11
CA ALA A 70 -4.21 10.85 31.37
C ALA A 70 -4.22 9.99 32.65
N ALA A 71 -4.95 10.42 33.69
CA ALA A 71 -5.05 9.69 34.95
C ALA A 71 -5.94 8.44 34.90
N ARG A 72 -6.83 8.32 33.90
CA ARG A 72 -7.82 7.23 33.79
C ARG A 72 -7.56 6.29 32.62
N GLY A 73 -6.49 6.53 31.86
CA GLY A 73 -6.23 5.87 30.58
C GLY A 73 -6.98 6.57 29.44
N TYR A 74 -6.38 6.56 28.26
CA TYR A 74 -6.98 7.09 27.03
C TYR A 74 -8.08 6.11 26.57
N PRO A 75 -9.38 6.47 26.56
CA PRO A 75 -10.47 5.55 26.19
C PRO A 75 -10.61 5.35 24.68
N ALA A 76 -11.26 4.28 24.25
CA ALA A 76 -11.46 3.97 22.83
C ALA A 76 -12.35 4.99 22.10
N SER A 77 -13.36 5.53 22.78
CA SER A 77 -14.14 6.66 22.29
C SER A 77 -14.27 7.74 23.36
N LEU A 78 -14.31 9.00 22.92
CA LEU A 78 -14.49 10.14 23.81
C LEU A 78 -15.19 11.30 23.11
N GLN A 79 -15.90 12.10 23.89
CA GLN A 79 -16.56 13.31 23.41
C GLN A 79 -15.91 14.52 24.05
N LEU A 80 -15.44 15.47 23.24
CA LEU A 80 -14.87 16.73 23.73
C LEU A 80 -15.74 17.90 23.33
N LEU A 81 -15.94 18.83 24.25
CA LEU A 81 -16.47 20.14 23.97
C LEU A 81 -15.31 21.13 23.86
N VAL A 82 -15.22 21.80 22.71
CA VAL A 82 -14.31 22.93 22.48
C VAL A 82 -15.11 24.14 22.03
N ASN A 83 -14.61 25.34 22.33
CA ASN A 83 -15.21 26.59 21.86
C ASN A 83 -14.32 27.19 20.78
N ALA A 84 -14.86 27.45 19.59
CA ALA A 84 -14.16 28.09 18.48
C ALA A 84 -15.02 29.24 17.96
N GLU A 85 -14.48 30.47 17.90
CA GLU A 85 -15.21 31.65 17.39
C GLU A 85 -16.59 31.91 18.02
N GLY A 86 -16.77 31.56 19.29
CA GLY A 86 -18.04 31.70 20.00
C GLY A 86 -19.04 30.56 19.74
N GLU A 87 -18.67 29.56 18.94
CA GLU A 87 -19.43 28.34 18.67
C GLU A 87 -18.94 27.19 19.56
N GLN A 88 -19.88 26.37 20.06
CA GLN A 88 -19.60 25.16 20.82
C GLN A 88 -19.53 23.96 19.87
N LEU A 89 -18.34 23.39 19.69
CA LEU A 89 -18.12 22.21 18.87
C LEU A 89 -18.01 20.98 19.77
N ILE A 90 -18.87 19.99 19.53
CA ILE A 90 -18.78 18.68 20.18
C ILE A 90 -18.06 17.74 19.23
N LEU A 91 -16.86 17.31 19.61
CA LEU A 91 -16.02 16.40 18.85
C LEU A 91 -16.33 14.97 19.29
N LEU A 92 -16.73 14.12 18.34
CA LEU A 92 -16.94 12.70 18.52
C LEU A 92 -15.66 12.00 18.07
N LEU A 93 -14.88 11.49 19.02
CA LEU A 93 -13.53 11.00 18.76
C LEU A 93 -13.42 9.51 19.04
N GLU A 94 -12.70 8.83 18.17
CA GLU A 94 -12.29 7.44 18.29
C GLU A 94 -10.77 7.35 18.28
N ARG A 95 -10.24 6.52 19.16
CA ARG A 95 -8.80 6.31 19.26
C ARG A 95 -8.30 5.61 18.00
N ASN A 96 -7.13 6.02 17.51
CA ASN A 96 -6.56 5.45 16.30
C ASN A 96 -5.89 4.11 16.60
N GLU A 97 -6.69 3.04 16.65
CA GLU A 97 -6.21 1.70 17.01
C GLU A 97 -5.12 1.20 16.07
N GLY A 98 -5.32 1.28 14.76
CA GLY A 98 -4.35 0.76 13.79
C GLY A 98 -3.09 1.62 13.58
N LEU A 99 -2.83 2.62 14.43
CA LEU A 99 -1.64 3.47 14.28
C LEU A 99 -0.35 2.74 14.64
N PHE A 100 -0.37 1.84 15.64
CA PHE A 100 0.81 1.08 16.06
C PHE A 100 0.57 -0.41 15.80
N ALA A 101 1.51 -1.05 15.10
CA ALA A 101 1.44 -2.49 14.86
C ALA A 101 1.76 -3.30 16.13
N SER A 102 1.31 -4.54 16.20
CA SER A 102 1.49 -5.45 17.35
C SER A 102 2.95 -5.72 17.74
N HIS A 103 3.89 -5.56 16.81
CA HIS A 103 5.33 -5.70 17.03
C HIS A 103 6.07 -4.36 16.94
N TYR A 104 5.37 -3.25 17.21
CA TYR A 104 5.94 -1.91 17.25
C TYR A 104 7.09 -1.82 18.27
N THR A 105 8.19 -1.21 17.86
CA THR A 105 9.38 -1.02 18.70
C THR A 105 9.90 0.39 18.58
N GLU A 106 10.40 0.91 19.69
CA GLU A 106 11.06 2.22 19.73
C GLU A 106 12.54 2.04 20.03
N THR A 107 13.40 2.59 19.17
CA THR A 107 14.84 2.55 19.32
C THR A 107 15.38 3.95 19.56
N HIS A 108 16.23 4.09 20.57
CA HIS A 108 17.08 5.26 20.77
C HIS A 108 18.49 4.81 21.16
N TYR A 109 19.45 5.72 21.23
CA TYR A 109 20.86 5.40 21.45
C TYR A 109 21.41 6.09 22.69
N ARG A 110 22.25 5.35 23.43
CA ARG A 110 23.03 5.89 24.55
C ARG A 110 24.26 6.65 24.05
N GLU A 111 24.91 7.40 24.93
CA GLU A 111 26.14 8.16 24.60
C GLU A 111 27.29 7.29 24.07
N ASP A 112 27.32 6.01 24.43
CA ASP A 112 28.30 5.03 23.93
C ASP A 112 27.95 4.46 22.53
N GLY A 113 26.84 4.91 21.94
CA GLY A 113 26.32 4.45 20.65
C GLY A 113 25.56 3.13 20.70
N SER A 114 25.36 2.53 21.88
CA SER A 114 24.56 1.32 22.02
C SER A 114 23.07 1.60 21.82
N ALA A 115 22.42 0.75 21.02
CA ALA A 115 20.99 0.84 20.76
C ALA A 115 20.19 0.32 21.97
N VAL A 116 19.19 1.10 22.37
CA VAL A 116 18.18 0.75 23.37
C VAL A 116 16.85 0.64 22.63
N THR A 117 16.47 -0.60 22.34
CA THR A 117 15.17 -0.91 21.75
C THR A 117 14.21 -1.36 22.85
N GLY A 118 13.14 -0.58 23.04
CA GLY A 118 12.03 -0.95 23.90
C GLY A 118 10.86 -1.46 23.08
N ALA A 119 10.20 -2.51 23.58
CA ALA A 119 8.81 -2.72 23.23
C ALA A 119 8.01 -1.62 23.93
N HIS A 120 7.46 -0.68 23.16
CA HIS A 120 6.59 0.32 23.76
C HIS A 120 5.25 -0.32 24.10
N ASN A 121 4.58 0.18 25.13
CA ASN A 121 3.23 -0.25 25.44
C ASN A 121 2.30 0.38 24.39
N PHE A 122 2.31 -0.19 23.18
CA PHE A 122 1.47 0.19 22.03
C PHE A 122 -0.02 0.08 22.34
N THR A 123 -0.35 -0.56 23.46
CA THR A 123 -1.68 -0.51 24.03
C THR A 123 -1.97 0.97 24.38
N ASN A 124 -1.56 1.60 25.47
CA ASN A 124 -2.12 2.92 25.87
C ASN A 124 -1.81 4.20 25.03
N ASN A 125 -2.25 4.30 23.78
CA ASN A 125 -2.03 5.46 22.90
C ASN A 125 -3.10 6.56 23.04
N CYS A 126 -2.72 7.77 22.64
CA CYS A 126 -3.44 9.02 22.91
C CYS A 126 -3.81 9.78 21.63
N TYR A 127 -3.86 9.08 20.51
CA TYR A 127 -4.12 9.62 19.18
C TYR A 127 -5.53 9.28 18.73
N TYR A 128 -6.25 10.26 18.18
CA TYR A 128 -7.67 10.15 17.88
C TYR A 128 -8.01 10.73 16.51
N HIS A 129 -8.98 10.08 15.86
CA HIS A 129 -9.69 10.58 14.68
C HIS A 129 -11.17 10.75 15.00
N GLY A 130 -11.90 11.54 14.24
CA GLY A 130 -13.34 11.65 14.45
C GLY A 130 -13.99 12.74 13.64
N GLU A 131 -15.17 13.16 14.10
CA GLU A 131 -16.01 14.15 13.43
C GLU A 131 -16.58 15.14 14.46
N VAL A 132 -17.15 16.22 13.97
CA VAL A 132 -17.88 17.20 14.76
C VAL A 132 -19.38 16.89 14.70
N GLN A 133 -20.01 16.73 15.86
CA GLN A 133 -21.44 16.46 15.97
C GLN A 133 -22.26 17.52 15.21
N ALA A 134 -23.25 17.06 14.45
CA ALA A 134 -24.13 17.88 13.61
C ALA A 134 -23.46 18.58 12.40
N HIS A 135 -22.20 18.28 12.11
CA HIS A 135 -21.51 18.72 10.90
C HIS A 135 -21.13 17.49 10.05
N PRO A 136 -22.02 17.03 9.16
CA PRO A 136 -21.67 15.94 8.25
C PRO A 136 -20.48 16.35 7.36
N ASN A 137 -19.57 15.41 7.08
CA ASN A 137 -18.32 15.66 6.35
C ASN A 137 -17.28 16.52 7.10
N SER A 138 -17.47 16.74 8.40
CA SER A 138 -16.39 17.30 9.23
C SER A 138 -15.33 16.24 9.51
N ASP A 139 -14.15 16.70 9.87
CA ASP A 139 -13.04 15.80 10.15
C ASP A 139 -12.16 16.31 11.28
N VAL A 140 -11.76 15.42 12.17
CA VAL A 140 -11.00 15.76 13.37
C VAL A 140 -9.83 14.80 13.52
N THR A 141 -8.64 15.34 13.73
CA THR A 141 -7.43 14.56 14.07
C THR A 141 -6.69 15.23 15.21
N LEU A 142 -6.56 14.51 16.33
CA LEU A 142 -6.08 15.07 17.59
C LEU A 142 -5.13 14.12 18.33
N SER A 143 -4.15 14.72 18.99
CA SER A 143 -3.33 14.14 20.04
C SER A 143 -3.83 14.66 21.39
N THR A 144 -3.92 13.76 22.36
CA THR A 144 -4.28 14.06 23.77
C THR A 144 -3.12 13.74 24.73
N CYS A 145 -1.94 13.41 24.19
CA CYS A 145 -0.79 12.90 24.94
C CYS A 145 -0.24 13.93 25.93
N SER A 146 -0.07 15.17 25.47
CA SER A 146 0.46 16.30 26.24
C SER A 146 -0.46 17.51 26.07
N GLY A 147 -1.71 17.35 26.52
CA GLY A 147 -2.80 18.27 26.20
C GLY A 147 -3.38 18.01 24.80
N LEU A 148 -4.39 18.81 24.41
CA LEU A 148 -5.05 18.68 23.12
C LEU A 148 -4.27 19.40 22.01
N ARG A 149 -3.87 18.67 20.98
CA ARG A 149 -3.18 19.22 19.81
C ARG A 149 -3.74 18.62 18.52
N GLY A 150 -4.06 19.44 17.53
CA GLY A 150 -4.32 19.01 16.16
C GLY A 150 -5.31 19.87 15.41
N PHE A 151 -6.09 19.29 14.50
CA PHE A 151 -6.97 20.06 13.63
C PHE A 151 -8.43 19.58 13.66
N ILE A 152 -9.33 20.54 13.42
CA ILE A 152 -10.77 20.36 13.28
C ILE A 152 -11.17 21.00 11.96
N ALA A 153 -11.46 20.18 10.96
CA ALA A 153 -11.93 20.59 9.65
C ALA A 153 -13.46 20.55 9.58
N LEU A 154 -14.06 21.66 9.17
CA LEU A 154 -15.46 21.81 8.83
C LEU A 154 -15.56 22.15 7.34
N GLU A 155 -16.76 22.12 6.75
CA GLU A 155 -16.95 22.34 5.30
C GLU A 155 -16.28 23.63 4.77
N ASN A 156 -16.20 24.68 5.58
CA ASN A 156 -15.71 25.99 5.16
C ASN A 156 -14.57 26.57 6.00
N LYS A 157 -14.12 25.88 7.05
CA LYS A 157 -13.13 26.40 7.98
C LYS A 157 -12.34 25.25 8.61
N THR A 158 -11.04 25.44 8.77
CA THR A 158 -10.18 24.50 9.49
C THR A 158 -9.57 25.22 10.68
N PHE A 159 -9.76 24.67 11.86
CA PHE A 159 -9.17 25.15 13.10
C PHE A 159 -7.97 24.31 13.48
N ILE A 160 -6.93 24.97 13.98
CA ILE A 160 -5.84 24.32 14.71
C ILE A 160 -6.06 24.59 16.19
N ILE A 161 -5.86 23.55 17.00
CA ILE A 161 -5.86 23.62 18.46
C ILE A 161 -4.51 23.15 19.00
N GLU A 162 -3.95 23.87 19.96
CA GLU A 162 -2.73 23.48 20.64
C GLU A 162 -2.65 24.01 22.08
N PRO A 163 -1.87 23.37 22.97
CA PRO A 163 -1.73 23.83 24.34
C PRO A 163 -1.00 25.18 24.41
N VAL A 164 -1.40 26.05 25.34
CA VAL A 164 -0.69 27.31 25.60
C VAL A 164 0.66 27.01 26.25
N PRO A 165 1.80 27.47 25.68
CA PRO A 165 3.11 27.27 26.31
C PRO A 165 3.20 27.92 27.70
N GLY A 166 3.72 27.16 28.68
CA GLY A 166 3.97 27.66 30.04
C GLY A 166 2.73 27.92 30.88
N HIS A 167 1.54 27.45 30.48
CA HIS A 167 0.30 27.57 31.24
C HIS A 167 -0.29 26.19 31.55
N ASP A 168 -0.27 25.79 32.82
CA ASP A 168 -0.75 24.47 33.27
C ASP A 168 -2.26 24.42 33.61
N ASN A 169 -3.00 25.50 33.33
CA ASN A 169 -4.42 25.59 33.67
C ASN A 169 -5.35 24.81 32.70
N GLY A 170 -4.79 24.12 31.72
CA GLY A 170 -5.55 23.35 30.71
C GLY A 170 -6.18 24.22 29.61
N THR A 171 -5.68 25.45 29.41
CA THR A 171 -6.12 26.32 28.31
C THR A 171 -5.38 25.98 27.02
N HIS A 172 -6.11 26.03 25.92
CA HIS A 172 -5.64 25.82 24.57
C HIS A 172 -5.90 27.06 23.73
N ILE A 173 -4.98 27.36 22.82
CA ILE A 173 -5.25 28.31 21.74
C ILE A 173 -5.95 27.56 20.61
N ILE A 174 -6.94 28.23 20.01
CA ILE A 174 -7.65 27.73 18.84
C ILE A 174 -7.78 28.86 17.83
N TYR A 175 -7.36 28.62 16.60
CA TYR A 175 -7.29 29.65 15.57
C TYR A 175 -7.55 29.03 14.20
N ARG A 176 -7.96 29.87 13.24
CA ARG A 176 -8.12 29.39 11.86
C ARG A 176 -6.76 29.16 11.25
N VAL A 177 -6.64 28.10 10.45
CA VAL A 177 -5.40 27.82 9.72
C VAL A 177 -4.96 28.99 8.82
N GLU A 178 -5.89 29.81 8.34
CA GLU A 178 -5.66 31.02 7.54
C GLU A 178 -4.99 32.16 8.33
N GLU A 179 -5.05 32.15 9.67
CA GLU A 179 -4.51 33.19 10.55
C GLU A 179 -3.03 32.97 10.90
N LEU A 180 -2.46 31.83 10.49
CA LEU A 180 -1.02 31.58 10.50
C LEU A 180 -0.35 32.38 9.40
N ARG A 181 0.15 33.57 9.75
CA ARG A 181 1.08 34.29 8.88
C ARG A 181 2.49 33.81 9.13
N LEU A 182 3.05 33.10 8.15
CA LEU A 182 4.49 33.04 8.04
C LEU A 182 5.00 34.42 7.62
N THR A 183 5.96 34.97 8.35
CA THR A 183 6.90 35.90 7.72
C THR A 183 7.56 35.16 6.55
N PRO A 184 7.57 35.72 5.32
CA PRO A 184 8.41 35.21 4.25
C PRO A 184 9.83 35.11 4.81
N GLY A 185 10.32 33.89 5.00
CA GLY A 185 11.71 33.70 5.36
C GLY A 185 12.54 34.13 4.17
N ASP A 186 13.43 35.11 4.36
CA ASP A 186 14.56 35.26 3.46
C ASP A 186 15.28 33.90 3.43
N CYS A 187 15.44 33.33 2.24
CA CYS A 187 16.40 32.25 2.04
C CYS A 187 17.80 32.82 2.22
N GLY A 188 18.25 32.89 3.48
CA GLY A 188 19.49 33.58 3.83
C GLY A 188 20.02 33.28 5.22
N HIS A 189 21.09 32.49 5.26
CA HIS A 189 22.20 32.55 6.22
C HIS A 189 21.88 32.91 7.68
N GLY A 190 21.47 31.91 8.47
CA GLY A 190 21.46 31.99 9.94
C GLY A 190 21.71 30.60 10.55
N PHE A 191 22.86 30.42 11.18
CA PHE A 191 23.31 29.17 11.78
C PHE A 191 22.34 28.62 12.84
N ASN A 192 21.75 27.43 12.61
CA ASN A 192 21.85 26.30 13.56
C ASN A 192 21.42 24.98 12.89
N MET A 193 22.39 24.11 12.64
CA MET A 193 22.19 22.75 12.15
C MET A 193 21.69 21.87 13.29
N SER A 194 20.41 22.00 13.62
CA SER A 194 19.79 21.24 14.71
C SER A 194 19.10 20.01 14.16
N SER A 195 19.50 18.83 14.62
CA SER A 195 18.73 17.60 14.44
C SER A 195 17.34 17.77 15.08
N VAL A 196 16.36 16.96 14.69
CA VAL A 196 15.02 16.98 15.33
C VAL A 196 15.16 16.79 16.86
N PHE A 197 16.09 15.95 17.29
CA PHE A 197 16.43 15.76 18.70
C PHE A 197 16.89 17.06 19.38
N GLN A 198 17.73 17.86 18.73
CA GLN A 198 18.12 19.17 19.25
C GLN A 198 16.96 20.18 19.24
N LYS A 199 16.14 20.22 18.18
CA LYS A 199 14.96 21.08 18.09
C LYS A 199 13.97 20.81 19.23
N GLN A 200 13.81 19.55 19.62
CA GLN A 200 12.93 19.14 20.73
C GLN A 200 13.59 19.22 22.11
N GLY A 201 14.69 19.98 22.25
CA GLY A 201 15.35 20.22 23.54
C GLY A 201 16.15 19.03 24.07
N ARG A 202 16.61 18.13 23.18
CA ARG A 202 17.34 16.89 23.51
C ARG A 202 16.53 15.92 24.39
N ASP A 203 15.22 15.88 24.16
CA ASP A 203 14.28 15.01 24.86
C ASP A 203 13.77 13.92 23.90
N VAL A 204 14.15 12.68 24.17
CA VAL A 204 13.82 11.52 23.32
C VAL A 204 12.30 11.31 23.28
N GLU A 205 11.61 11.50 24.41
CA GLU A 205 10.18 11.26 24.51
C GLU A 205 9.38 12.32 23.74
N LYS A 206 9.83 13.58 23.73
CA LYS A 206 9.23 14.61 22.88
C LYS A 206 9.41 14.34 21.40
N VAL A 207 10.57 13.84 20.96
CA VAL A 207 10.79 13.44 19.56
C VAL A 207 9.86 12.30 19.18
N LYS A 208 9.77 11.26 20.00
CA LYS A 208 8.87 10.13 19.78
C LYS A 208 7.41 10.58 19.66
N GLN A 209 6.95 11.39 20.61
CA GLN A 209 5.59 11.94 20.59
C GLN A 209 5.34 12.73 19.29
N ARG A 210 6.28 13.60 18.88
CA ARG A 210 6.17 14.38 17.64
C ARG A 210 6.06 13.49 16.40
N LEU A 211 6.89 12.45 16.30
CA LEU A 211 6.87 11.52 15.16
C LEU A 211 5.57 10.71 15.10
N ALA A 212 5.05 10.29 16.26
CA ALA A 212 3.77 9.60 16.32
C ALA A 212 2.57 10.55 16.03
N GLU A 213 2.65 11.84 16.40
CA GLU A 213 1.68 12.87 15.97
C GLU A 213 1.68 13.03 14.44
N ILE A 214 2.86 13.10 13.83
CA ILE A 214 3.03 13.16 12.37
C ILE A 214 2.37 11.93 11.72
N ALA A 215 2.67 10.73 12.21
CA ALA A 215 2.10 9.49 11.69
C ALA A 215 0.58 9.42 11.82
N ASN A 216 0.01 9.93 12.92
CA ASN A 216 -1.43 9.98 13.12
C ASN A 216 -2.14 10.80 12.03
N TYR A 217 -1.61 11.99 11.70
CA TYR A 217 -2.14 12.79 10.58
C TYR A 217 -2.00 12.08 9.24
N VAL A 218 -0.86 11.43 8.99
CA VAL A 218 -0.61 10.72 7.74
C VAL A 218 -1.60 9.55 7.57
N ASP A 219 -1.83 8.74 8.62
CA ASP A 219 -2.86 7.68 8.58
C ASP A 219 -4.22 8.26 8.22
N LYS A 220 -4.57 9.42 8.79
CA LYS A 220 -5.84 10.07 8.45
C LYS A 220 -5.94 10.43 6.97
N PHE A 221 -4.90 11.04 6.39
CA PHE A 221 -4.91 11.45 4.98
C PHE A 221 -5.06 10.25 4.03
N TYR A 222 -4.42 9.12 4.36
CA TYR A 222 -4.43 7.92 3.54
C TYR A 222 -5.70 7.07 3.67
N ARG A 223 -6.46 7.19 4.78
CA ARG A 223 -7.77 6.53 4.93
C ARG A 223 -8.75 6.91 3.79
N ALA A 224 -8.66 8.14 3.26
CA ALA A 224 -9.47 8.58 2.12
C ALA A 224 -9.13 7.88 0.79
N LEU A 225 -8.05 7.09 0.77
CA LEU A 225 -7.56 6.27 -0.33
C LEU A 225 -7.67 4.77 -0.04
N ASP A 226 -8.38 4.37 1.02
CA ASP A 226 -8.49 2.98 1.49
C ASP A 226 -7.12 2.36 1.86
N ILE A 227 -6.22 3.20 2.38
CA ILE A 227 -4.88 2.81 2.85
C ILE A 227 -4.74 3.17 4.31
N ARG A 228 -4.16 2.25 5.09
CA ARG A 228 -3.79 2.48 6.49
C ARG A 228 -2.29 2.66 6.61
N VAL A 229 -1.86 3.61 7.43
CA VAL A 229 -0.45 3.83 7.75
C VAL A 229 -0.22 3.42 9.20
N ALA A 230 0.42 2.26 9.36
CA ALA A 230 0.74 1.69 10.67
C ALA A 230 2.24 1.81 10.95
N LEU A 231 2.59 2.30 12.14
CA LEU A 231 3.95 2.31 12.66
C LEU A 231 4.35 0.91 13.12
N VAL A 232 5.32 0.32 12.43
CA VAL A 232 5.98 -0.94 12.85
C VAL A 232 7.25 -0.70 13.66
N GLY A 233 7.80 0.52 13.61
CA GLY A 233 8.93 0.95 14.43
C GLY A 233 9.22 2.44 14.31
N LEU A 234 9.88 2.97 15.32
CA LEU A 234 10.33 4.36 15.41
C LEU A 234 11.77 4.37 15.93
N GLU A 235 12.66 5.07 15.25
CA GLU A 235 14.07 5.17 15.63
C GLU A 235 14.51 6.62 15.77
N VAL A 236 15.07 6.99 16.93
CA VAL A 236 15.61 8.31 17.22
C VAL A 236 17.12 8.22 17.30
N TRP A 237 17.83 8.88 16.38
CA TRP A 237 19.28 9.02 16.39
C TRP A 237 19.73 10.04 17.45
N SER A 238 19.66 9.65 18.72
CA SER A 238 19.93 10.52 19.88
C SER A 238 21.42 10.73 20.18
N ASP A 239 22.30 9.87 19.67
CA ASP A 239 23.76 9.94 19.82
C ASP A 239 24.41 10.66 18.63
N SER A 240 24.19 10.17 17.41
CA SER A 240 24.72 10.71 16.17
C SER A 240 23.92 10.21 14.98
N ASP A 241 23.95 10.96 13.87
CA ASP A 241 23.34 10.53 12.62
C ASP A 241 23.95 9.21 12.12
N LYS A 242 23.11 8.31 11.58
CA LYS A 242 23.54 6.97 11.11
C LYS A 242 23.89 6.94 9.62
N CYS A 243 23.62 8.04 8.93
CA CYS A 243 24.08 8.34 7.59
C CYS A 243 24.32 9.85 7.47
N PRO A 244 25.11 10.33 6.50
CA PRO A 244 25.31 11.76 6.27
C PRO A 244 23.99 12.49 5.96
N ILE A 245 23.66 13.50 6.78
CA ILE A 245 22.53 14.41 6.55
C ILE A 245 23.08 15.77 6.13
N THR A 246 22.81 16.18 4.90
CA THR A 246 23.35 17.42 4.32
C THR A 246 22.22 18.37 3.92
N GLN A 247 22.56 19.62 3.58
CA GLN A 247 21.56 20.55 3.02
C GLN A 247 21.18 20.16 1.58
N ASP A 248 21.93 19.27 0.94
CA ASP A 248 21.54 18.69 -0.34
C ASP A 248 20.53 17.56 -0.08
N PRO A 249 19.24 17.75 -0.43
CA PRO A 249 18.22 16.73 -0.19
C PRO A 249 18.51 15.45 -0.97
N PHE A 250 19.22 15.55 -2.09
CA PHE A 250 19.56 14.40 -2.93
C PHE A 250 20.57 13.48 -2.28
N THR A 251 21.71 14.02 -1.84
CA THR A 251 22.72 13.28 -1.07
C THR A 251 22.07 12.65 0.18
N THR A 252 21.24 13.42 0.89
CA THR A 252 20.59 12.94 2.12
C THR A 252 19.65 11.76 1.87
N LEU A 253 18.82 11.83 0.83
CA LEU A 253 17.93 10.73 0.48
C LEU A 253 18.71 9.48 0.07
N HIS A 254 19.76 9.63 -0.73
CA HIS A 254 20.57 8.51 -1.19
C HIS A 254 21.20 7.76 -0.01
N GLU A 255 21.89 8.49 0.86
CA GLU A 255 22.55 7.95 2.05
C GLU A 255 21.54 7.28 3.01
N PHE A 256 20.34 7.87 3.16
CA PHE A 256 19.29 7.29 3.98
C PHE A 256 18.73 5.98 3.40
N LEU A 257 18.45 5.93 2.10
CA LEU A 257 17.94 4.72 1.44
C LEU A 257 18.97 3.60 1.43
N ASP A 258 20.25 3.93 1.23
CA ASP A 258 21.33 2.96 1.35
C ASP A 258 21.43 2.44 2.79
N TRP A 259 21.47 3.33 3.79
CA TRP A 259 21.43 2.92 5.20
C TRP A 259 20.22 2.03 5.52
N ARG A 260 19.01 2.39 5.02
CA ARG A 260 17.79 1.59 5.19
C ARG A 260 18.01 0.18 4.66
N LYS A 261 18.54 0.05 3.44
CA LYS A 261 18.76 -1.24 2.77
C LYS A 261 19.76 -2.11 3.50
N VAL A 262 20.94 -1.59 3.87
CA VAL A 262 22.01 -2.40 4.46
C VAL A 262 21.93 -2.56 5.98
N LYS A 263 21.25 -1.65 6.69
CA LYS A 263 21.21 -1.63 8.17
C LYS A 263 19.82 -1.87 8.73
N LEU A 264 18.81 -1.09 8.31
CA LEU A 264 17.49 -1.12 8.93
C LEU A 264 16.67 -2.34 8.50
N LEU A 265 16.51 -2.55 7.19
CA LEU A 265 15.65 -3.59 6.62
C LEU A 265 16.03 -5.01 7.07
N PRO A 266 17.33 -5.40 7.19
CA PRO A 266 17.71 -6.70 7.72
C PRO A 266 17.36 -6.91 9.20
N GLN A 267 17.26 -5.83 9.98
CA GLN A 267 16.98 -5.89 11.42
C GLN A 267 15.48 -5.80 11.72
N LYS A 268 14.76 -4.99 10.94
CA LYS A 268 13.34 -4.69 11.15
C LYS A 268 12.62 -4.75 9.80
N PRO A 269 11.80 -5.79 9.54
CA PRO A 269 10.94 -5.81 8.36
C PRO A 269 9.94 -4.65 8.37
N HIS A 270 9.83 -3.93 7.26
CA HIS A 270 8.91 -2.81 7.07
C HIS A 270 8.72 -2.51 5.58
N ASP A 271 7.56 -1.96 5.22
CA ASP A 271 7.20 -1.72 3.81
C ASP A 271 7.85 -0.44 3.25
N ASN A 272 7.97 0.59 4.08
CA ASN A 272 8.50 1.92 3.73
C ASN A 272 9.17 2.59 4.95
N ALA A 273 10.18 3.44 4.74
CA ALA A 273 10.79 4.24 5.81
C ALA A 273 10.94 5.72 5.43
N GLN A 274 10.60 6.63 6.35
CA GLN A 274 10.68 8.08 6.13
C GLN A 274 11.63 8.71 7.16
N LEU A 275 12.62 9.47 6.70
CA LEU A 275 13.52 10.21 7.57
C LEU A 275 12.98 11.61 7.83
N ILE A 276 12.74 11.95 9.11
CA ILE A 276 12.37 13.31 9.51
C ILE A 276 13.63 14.04 10.00
N SER A 277 14.00 15.13 9.32
CA SER A 277 15.24 15.88 9.57
C SER A 277 14.97 17.32 9.98
N GLY A 278 15.75 17.82 10.94
CA GLY A 278 15.73 19.24 11.32
C GLY A 278 16.59 20.13 10.41
N VAL A 279 17.38 19.53 9.51
CA VAL A 279 18.27 20.22 8.57
C VAL A 279 17.45 20.92 7.49
N TYR A 280 17.84 22.16 7.19
CA TYR A 280 17.25 22.93 6.10
C TYR A 280 17.87 22.51 4.77
N PHE A 281 17.03 22.04 3.84
CA PHE A 281 17.46 21.70 2.50
C PHE A 281 17.60 22.96 1.62
N GLN A 282 18.53 22.92 0.67
CA GLN A 282 18.78 24.02 -0.26
C GLN A 282 17.62 24.20 -1.23
N GLY A 283 17.30 25.47 -1.55
CA GLY A 283 16.22 25.83 -2.47
C GLY A 283 14.85 25.84 -1.79
N THR A 284 13.82 25.42 -2.53
CA THR A 284 12.42 25.38 -2.06
C THR A 284 11.97 23.98 -1.65
N THR A 285 12.90 23.02 -1.66
CA THR A 285 12.61 21.61 -1.41
C THR A 285 12.50 21.37 0.09
N ILE A 286 11.41 20.73 0.52
CA ILE A 286 11.15 20.42 1.93
C ILE A 286 11.00 18.92 2.19
N GLY A 287 10.98 18.12 1.13
CA GLY A 287 10.84 16.67 1.18
C GLY A 287 11.29 16.07 -0.15
N MET A 288 11.57 14.77 -0.15
CA MET A 288 11.98 14.07 -1.34
C MET A 288 11.83 12.55 -1.23
N ALA A 289 11.24 11.93 -2.26
CA ALA A 289 11.07 10.48 -2.34
C ALA A 289 11.11 9.95 -3.79
N PRO A 290 11.57 8.71 -4.03
CA PRO A 290 11.47 8.07 -5.33
C PRO A 290 10.02 7.71 -5.69
N ILE A 291 9.68 7.80 -6.97
CA ILE A 291 8.33 7.50 -7.47
C ILE A 291 8.15 6.00 -7.77
N MET A 292 6.98 5.43 -7.45
CA MET A 292 6.65 4.00 -7.65
C MET A 292 7.61 3.02 -6.95
N SER A 293 8.19 3.43 -5.83
CA SER A 293 9.21 2.64 -5.13
C SER A 293 8.68 1.85 -3.93
N MET A 294 7.39 1.95 -3.61
CA MET A 294 6.76 1.21 -2.52
C MET A 294 7.09 -0.29 -2.61
N CYS A 295 7.38 -0.92 -1.45
CA CYS A 295 7.81 -2.32 -1.31
C CYS A 295 9.21 -2.68 -1.85
N THR A 296 9.92 -1.77 -2.53
CA THR A 296 11.29 -2.06 -2.98
C THR A 296 12.28 -2.03 -1.82
N ALA A 297 13.27 -2.93 -1.85
CA ALA A 297 14.33 -2.96 -0.84
C ALA A 297 15.25 -1.72 -0.94
N GLU A 298 15.48 -1.22 -2.15
CA GLU A 298 16.38 -0.12 -2.43
C GLU A 298 15.75 1.26 -2.20
N GLN A 299 14.48 1.46 -2.55
CA GLN A 299 13.95 2.80 -2.79
C GLN A 299 12.64 3.11 -2.05
N SER A 300 12.09 2.15 -1.29
CA SER A 300 10.84 2.38 -0.54
C SER A 300 11.10 3.25 0.70
N GLY A 301 11.17 4.56 0.47
CA GLY A 301 11.32 5.56 1.51
C GLY A 301 11.44 6.98 0.98
N GLY A 302 11.66 7.92 1.90
CA GLY A 302 11.78 9.34 1.60
C GLY A 302 12.42 10.13 2.74
N ILE A 303 12.69 11.40 2.50
CA ILE A 303 13.18 12.36 3.49
C ILE A 303 12.19 13.53 3.60
N VAL A 304 12.05 14.05 4.81
CA VAL A 304 11.10 15.12 5.14
C VAL A 304 11.79 16.12 6.07
N MET A 305 11.71 17.41 5.72
CA MET A 305 12.17 18.50 6.57
C MET A 305 11.14 18.81 7.64
N ASP A 306 11.56 18.90 8.89
CA ASP A 306 10.74 19.33 10.02
C ASP A 306 10.70 20.87 10.06
N HIS A 307 9.88 21.44 9.16
CA HIS A 307 9.90 22.85 8.77
C HIS A 307 8.90 23.76 9.49
N SER A 308 8.05 23.19 10.37
CA SER A 308 7.04 23.91 11.12
C SER A 308 7.01 23.44 12.57
N GLU A 309 6.74 24.35 13.51
CA GLU A 309 6.48 23.97 14.91
C GLU A 309 5.25 23.06 15.02
N ASN A 310 4.24 23.29 14.17
CA ASN A 310 3.07 22.43 14.07
C ASN A 310 3.43 21.12 13.33
N PRO A 311 3.26 19.93 13.94
CA PRO A 311 3.55 18.65 13.31
C PRO A 311 2.80 18.41 11.99
N LEU A 312 1.66 19.10 11.79
CA LEU A 312 0.89 19.03 10.55
C LEU A 312 1.75 19.40 9.31
N GLY A 313 2.69 20.34 9.45
CA GLY A 313 3.56 20.74 8.34
C GLY A 313 4.45 19.60 7.84
N ALA A 314 5.09 18.89 8.77
CA ALA A 314 5.90 17.72 8.45
C ALA A 314 5.02 16.53 8.00
N ALA A 315 3.83 16.37 8.57
CA ALA A 315 2.89 15.31 8.18
C ALA A 315 2.42 15.43 6.73
N VAL A 316 2.10 16.64 6.27
CA VAL A 316 1.70 16.86 4.88
C VAL A 316 2.85 16.60 3.92
N THR A 317 4.06 17.03 4.26
CA THR A 317 5.26 16.69 3.48
C THR A 317 5.50 15.19 3.44
N LEU A 318 5.42 14.49 4.58
CA LEU A 318 5.53 13.03 4.63
C LEU A 318 4.47 12.36 3.75
N ALA A 319 3.20 12.81 3.83
CA ALA A 319 2.13 12.26 3.02
C ALA A 319 2.36 12.47 1.52
N HIS A 320 2.92 13.61 1.13
CA HIS A 320 3.34 13.91 -0.24
C HIS A 320 4.45 12.95 -0.71
N GLU A 321 5.52 12.79 0.08
CA GLU A 321 6.64 11.91 -0.26
C GLU A 321 6.24 10.43 -0.30
N LEU A 322 5.39 10.00 0.63
CA LEU A 322 4.78 8.68 0.59
C LEU A 322 3.91 8.50 -0.67
N GLY A 323 3.28 9.58 -1.14
CA GLY A 323 2.48 9.60 -2.38
C GLY A 323 3.33 9.31 -3.61
N HIS A 324 4.54 9.89 -3.67
CA HIS A 324 5.54 9.52 -4.68
C HIS A 324 5.87 8.04 -4.61
N ASN A 325 6.17 7.49 -3.43
CA ASN A 325 6.44 6.04 -3.30
C ASN A 325 5.29 5.18 -3.83
N PHE A 326 4.03 5.62 -3.64
CA PHE A 326 2.83 5.00 -4.21
C PHE A 326 2.65 5.21 -5.73
N GLY A 327 3.43 6.07 -6.36
CA GLY A 327 3.37 6.36 -7.80
C GLY A 327 2.55 7.60 -8.18
N MET A 328 2.12 8.40 -7.20
CA MET A 328 1.41 9.66 -7.45
C MET A 328 2.37 10.71 -7.98
N ASN A 329 1.98 11.42 -9.03
CA ASN A 329 2.75 12.54 -9.57
C ASN A 329 2.15 13.86 -9.09
N HIS A 330 2.89 14.95 -9.25
CA HIS A 330 2.39 16.27 -8.86
C HIS A 330 1.11 16.68 -9.60
N ASP A 331 0.23 17.37 -8.90
CA ASP A 331 -0.95 18.03 -9.46
C ASP A 331 -0.53 19.33 -10.15
N THR A 332 -0.42 19.33 -11.48
CA THR A 332 -0.05 20.52 -12.25
C THR A 332 -1.06 20.86 -13.34
N PRO A 333 -1.22 22.14 -13.69
CA PRO A 333 -2.07 22.57 -14.80
C PRO A 333 -1.67 21.93 -16.14
N GLU A 334 -0.38 21.68 -16.37
CA GLU A 334 0.14 21.07 -17.61
C GLU A 334 -0.34 19.63 -17.78
N ARG A 335 -0.55 18.90 -16.68
CA ARG A 335 -1.15 17.55 -16.68
C ARG A 335 -2.67 17.57 -16.81
N GLY A 336 -3.28 18.76 -16.83
CA GLY A 336 -4.73 18.92 -16.73
C GLY A 336 -5.27 18.52 -15.35
N CYS A 337 -4.41 18.51 -14.33
CA CYS A 337 -4.76 18.12 -12.97
C CYS A 337 -5.07 19.37 -12.14
N GLY A 338 -6.37 19.63 -11.95
CA GLY A 338 -6.86 20.69 -11.07
C GLY A 338 -7.22 20.13 -9.70
N CYS A 339 -6.78 20.81 -8.64
CA CYS A 339 -7.30 20.58 -7.30
C CYS A 339 -8.66 21.26 -7.14
N ARG A 340 -9.69 20.51 -6.72
CA ARG A 340 -11.01 21.09 -6.43
C ARG A 340 -11.00 21.98 -5.17
N MET A 341 -10.08 21.71 -4.25
CA MET A 341 -9.88 22.56 -3.07
C MET A 341 -9.13 23.82 -3.48
N THR A 342 -9.65 24.95 -3.03
CA THR A 342 -9.06 26.26 -3.32
C THR A 342 -7.78 26.47 -2.51
N VAL A 343 -6.93 27.39 -2.96
CA VAL A 343 -5.62 27.67 -2.33
C VAL A 343 -5.78 28.23 -0.90
N ASP A 344 -6.83 29.00 -0.65
CA ASP A 344 -7.21 29.49 0.69
C ASP A 344 -7.64 28.35 1.64
N ARG A 345 -7.87 27.14 1.13
CA ARG A 345 -8.14 25.92 1.91
C ARG A 345 -6.98 24.91 1.86
N GLY A 346 -5.84 25.35 1.35
CA GLY A 346 -4.57 24.63 1.36
C GLY A 346 -4.30 23.79 0.13
N GLY A 347 -5.29 23.66 -0.76
CA GLY A 347 -5.13 22.88 -2.00
C GLY A 347 -5.08 21.38 -1.75
N CYS A 348 -4.26 20.68 -2.54
CA CYS A 348 -4.14 19.21 -2.52
C CYS A 348 -2.72 18.79 -2.15
N ILE A 349 -2.57 17.64 -1.47
CA ILE A 349 -1.30 17.14 -0.92
C ILE A 349 -0.24 17.02 -2.02
N MET A 350 -0.59 16.55 -3.21
CA MET A 350 0.36 16.37 -4.34
C MET A 350 0.64 17.65 -5.13
N THR A 351 0.28 18.82 -4.64
CA THR A 351 0.68 20.09 -5.29
C THR A 351 2.21 20.26 -5.18
N PRO A 352 2.93 20.72 -6.23
CA PRO A 352 4.40 20.84 -6.21
C PRO A 352 4.97 21.74 -5.11
N SER A 353 4.17 22.70 -4.65
CA SER A 353 4.54 23.64 -3.61
C SER A 353 3.48 23.58 -2.52
N THR A 354 3.90 23.43 -1.27
CA THR A 354 3.01 23.60 -0.13
C THR A 354 3.10 25.02 0.39
N GLY A 355 1.97 25.55 0.84
CA GLY A 355 1.89 26.82 1.56
C GLY A 355 1.00 26.66 2.79
N TYR A 356 0.82 27.74 3.54
CA TYR A 356 -0.27 27.82 4.51
C TYR A 356 -1.54 28.32 3.80
N PRO A 357 -2.71 27.76 4.13
CA PRO A 357 -2.92 26.63 5.04
C PRO A 357 -2.45 25.29 4.44
N PHE A 358 -2.10 24.30 5.28
CA PHE A 358 -1.58 23.03 4.78
C PHE A 358 -2.67 22.15 4.13
N PRO A 359 -2.41 21.51 2.97
CA PRO A 359 -3.37 20.62 2.31
C PRO A 359 -3.62 19.34 3.11
N THR A 360 -4.88 18.92 3.20
CA THR A 360 -5.28 17.68 3.90
C THR A 360 -5.95 16.65 3.01
N VAL A 361 -6.06 16.92 1.70
CA VAL A 361 -6.76 16.05 0.74
C VAL A 361 -5.94 15.72 -0.49
N PHE A 362 -6.18 14.54 -1.06
CA PHE A 362 -5.66 14.13 -2.36
C PHE A 362 -6.58 14.51 -3.52
N SER A 363 -6.01 14.83 -4.68
CA SER A 363 -6.80 15.17 -5.88
C SER A 363 -7.37 13.92 -6.56
N THR A 364 -8.27 14.11 -7.53
CA THR A 364 -8.73 13.01 -8.39
C THR A 364 -7.61 12.45 -9.28
N CYS A 365 -6.61 13.26 -9.63
CA CYS A 365 -5.44 12.77 -10.36
C CYS A 365 -4.59 11.87 -9.48
N SER A 366 -4.35 12.24 -8.22
CA SER A 366 -3.59 11.40 -7.28
C SER A 366 -4.26 10.03 -7.11
N LYS A 367 -5.59 9.98 -6.98
CA LYS A 367 -6.36 8.72 -6.91
C LYS A 367 -6.19 7.86 -8.17
N LYS A 368 -6.19 8.47 -9.35
CA LYS A 368 -5.98 7.78 -10.62
C LYS A 368 -4.56 7.25 -10.77
N ASP A 369 -3.57 8.06 -10.37
CA ASP A 369 -2.16 7.67 -10.39
C ASP A 369 -1.91 6.49 -9.45
N LEU A 370 -2.48 6.51 -8.24
CA LEU A 370 -2.44 5.40 -7.29
C LEU A 370 -3.04 4.12 -7.89
N ALA A 371 -4.25 4.18 -8.43
CA ALA A 371 -4.89 3.00 -9.03
C ALA A 371 -4.04 2.40 -10.16
N ALA A 372 -3.54 3.25 -11.08
CA ALA A 372 -2.68 2.82 -12.18
C ALA A 372 -1.32 2.27 -11.71
N SER A 373 -0.85 2.70 -10.54
CA SER A 373 0.39 2.20 -9.93
C SER A 373 0.18 0.82 -9.30
N LEU A 374 -0.90 0.63 -8.55
CA LEU A 374 -1.27 -0.66 -7.96
C LEU A 374 -1.54 -1.72 -9.04
N GLU A 375 -2.22 -1.35 -10.14
CA GLU A 375 -2.43 -2.24 -11.30
C GLU A 375 -1.12 -2.74 -11.93
N LYS A 376 -0.02 -1.98 -11.81
CA LYS A 376 1.30 -2.39 -12.31
C LYS A 376 2.05 -3.33 -11.37
N GLY A 377 1.53 -3.57 -10.16
CA GLY A 377 2.19 -4.35 -9.11
C GLY A 377 2.99 -3.52 -8.12
N VAL A 378 2.83 -2.20 -8.06
CA VAL A 378 3.34 -1.43 -6.92
C VAL A 378 2.52 -1.80 -5.69
N GLY A 379 3.16 -2.00 -4.53
CA GLY A 379 2.42 -2.32 -3.29
C GLY A 379 2.21 -3.80 -2.98
N MET A 380 2.93 -4.73 -3.64
CA MET A 380 2.78 -6.19 -3.38
C MET A 380 2.96 -6.59 -1.92
N CYS A 381 3.76 -5.83 -1.16
CA CYS A 381 3.98 -6.06 0.25
C CYS A 381 2.79 -5.66 1.13
N LEU A 382 1.83 -4.85 0.66
CA LEU A 382 0.82 -4.17 1.50
C LEU A 382 -0.44 -4.99 1.83
N TYR A 383 -0.52 -6.23 1.36
CA TYR A 383 -1.66 -7.14 1.60
C TYR A 383 -1.49 -7.96 2.89
N ASN A 384 -0.49 -7.65 3.69
CA ASN A 384 -0.13 -8.27 4.96
C ASN A 384 -0.67 -7.44 6.13
N MET A 385 -2.01 -7.35 6.28
CA MET A 385 -2.61 -6.61 7.40
C MET A 385 -1.88 -6.98 8.71
N PRO A 386 -1.16 -6.05 9.36
CA PRO A 386 -0.40 -6.35 10.56
C PRO A 386 -1.33 -6.98 11.58
N GLU A 387 -0.95 -8.10 12.20
CA GLU A 387 -1.85 -8.83 13.09
C GLU A 387 -2.41 -7.90 14.17
N VAL A 388 -3.70 -7.57 13.99
CA VAL A 388 -4.54 -6.66 14.79
C VAL A 388 -4.89 -7.27 16.15
N LYS A 389 -4.50 -8.53 16.40
CA LYS A 389 -4.81 -9.32 17.60
C LYS A 389 -4.40 -8.65 18.91
N VAL A 390 -3.64 -7.56 18.87
CA VAL A 390 -3.22 -6.80 20.05
C VAL A 390 -3.31 -5.29 19.77
N LEU A 391 -4.45 -4.77 19.31
CA LEU A 391 -4.73 -3.33 19.35
C LEU A 391 -5.23 -2.91 20.74
N TYR A 392 -5.24 -1.61 21.05
CA TYR A 392 -5.48 -1.08 22.40
C TYR A 392 -6.96 -0.89 22.71
N GLY A 393 -7.29 -0.90 24.01
CA GLY A 393 -8.57 -0.48 24.57
C GLY A 393 -9.09 -1.39 25.66
N GLY A 394 -8.46 -2.56 25.77
CA GLY A 394 -9.24 -3.75 26.06
C GLY A 394 -10.13 -4.07 24.87
N GLN A 395 -10.68 -5.27 24.89
CA GLN A 395 -11.72 -5.72 24.00
C GLN A 395 -12.83 -4.65 23.88
N LYS A 396 -12.85 -3.88 22.79
CA LYS A 396 -13.94 -2.95 22.51
C LYS A 396 -14.72 -3.45 21.31
N CYS A 397 -15.73 -4.21 21.67
CA CYS A 397 -16.75 -4.60 20.73
C CYS A 397 -17.43 -3.38 20.09
N GLY A 398 -17.43 -3.37 18.77
CA GLY A 398 -18.07 -2.39 17.91
C GLY A 398 -17.11 -1.37 17.28
N ASN A 399 -15.79 -1.61 17.28
CA ASN A 399 -14.79 -0.72 16.67
C ASN A 399 -14.33 -1.17 15.27
N GLY A 400 -14.85 -2.29 14.76
CA GLY A 400 -14.54 -2.87 13.46
C GLY A 400 -13.24 -3.68 13.38
N TYR A 401 -12.57 -3.95 14.51
CA TYR A 401 -11.34 -4.75 14.58
C TYR A 401 -11.56 -5.98 15.45
N VAL A 402 -11.15 -7.15 14.97
CA VAL A 402 -11.24 -8.37 15.79
C VAL A 402 -10.03 -8.43 16.74
N GLU A 403 -10.29 -8.12 18.02
CA GLU A 403 -9.28 -8.06 19.08
C GLU A 403 -9.18 -9.39 19.88
N GLU A 404 -8.22 -9.50 20.80
CA GLU A 404 -8.05 -10.71 21.63
C GLU A 404 -9.32 -11.02 22.43
N GLY A 405 -9.91 -12.20 22.17
CA GLY A 405 -11.11 -12.73 22.80
C GLY A 405 -12.45 -12.33 22.13
N GLU A 406 -12.41 -11.52 21.08
CA GLU A 406 -13.54 -11.35 20.16
C GLU A 406 -13.46 -12.40 19.06
N GLU A 407 -14.61 -12.82 18.57
CA GLU A 407 -14.69 -13.72 17.41
C GLU A 407 -15.02 -12.93 16.12
N CYS A 408 -15.54 -11.71 16.26
CA CYS A 408 -15.88 -10.81 15.17
C CYS A 408 -16.12 -9.38 15.69
N ASP A 409 -15.90 -8.36 14.86
CA ASP A 409 -16.33 -6.99 15.13
C ASP A 409 -16.76 -6.30 13.82
N CYS A 410 -18.02 -5.87 13.75
CA CYS A 410 -18.65 -5.28 12.58
C CYS A 410 -19.03 -3.80 12.76
N GLY A 411 -18.48 -3.13 13.78
CA GLY A 411 -18.88 -1.78 14.19
C GLY A 411 -20.02 -1.78 15.21
N GLU A 412 -20.45 -0.58 15.61
CA GLU A 412 -21.52 -0.38 16.60
C GLU A 412 -22.85 -1.02 16.14
N PRO A 413 -23.77 -1.39 17.06
CA PRO A 413 -25.01 -2.12 16.72
C PRO A 413 -25.90 -1.47 15.67
N GLU A 414 -25.89 -0.14 15.59
CA GLU A 414 -26.65 0.64 14.61
C GLU A 414 -26.04 0.60 13.20
N GLU A 415 -24.74 0.32 13.09
CA GLU A 415 -23.97 0.34 11.84
C GLU A 415 -23.64 -1.07 11.33
N CYS A 416 -23.62 -2.06 12.22
CA CYS A 416 -23.31 -3.44 11.87
C CYS A 416 -24.40 -4.06 10.99
N MET A 417 -24.07 -4.21 9.70
CA MET A 417 -24.89 -4.94 8.73
C MET A 417 -24.51 -6.42 8.62
N ASN A 418 -23.51 -6.88 9.39
CA ASN A 418 -22.98 -8.24 9.30
C ASN A 418 -23.90 -9.24 10.03
N PRO A 419 -24.58 -10.17 9.34
CA PRO A 419 -25.51 -11.10 9.98
C PRO A 419 -24.81 -12.16 10.85
N CYS A 420 -23.49 -12.32 10.68
CA CYS A 420 -22.67 -13.34 11.33
C CYS A 420 -22.12 -12.89 12.69
N CYS A 421 -22.10 -11.59 12.92
CA CYS A 421 -21.53 -11.02 14.12
C CYS A 421 -22.61 -10.45 15.02
N ASN A 422 -22.51 -10.74 16.32
CA ASN A 422 -23.31 -10.04 17.31
C ASN A 422 -22.58 -8.76 17.71
N ALA A 423 -22.97 -7.64 17.13
CA ALA A 423 -22.38 -6.32 17.37
C ALA A 423 -22.41 -5.85 18.83
N THR A 424 -23.23 -6.45 19.69
CA THR A 424 -23.27 -6.11 21.12
C THR A 424 -22.24 -6.89 21.95
N THR A 425 -21.84 -8.07 21.48
CA THR A 425 -20.98 -9.00 22.24
C THR A 425 -19.68 -9.36 21.54
N CYS A 426 -19.54 -9.03 20.25
CA CYS A 426 -18.40 -9.34 19.39
C CYS A 426 -18.04 -10.82 19.37
N THR A 427 -19.10 -11.61 19.44
CA THR A 427 -19.10 -13.05 19.29
C THR A 427 -19.82 -13.42 18.01
N LEU A 428 -19.45 -14.55 17.44
CA LEU A 428 -20.13 -15.11 16.29
C LEU A 428 -21.56 -15.49 16.68
N LYS A 429 -22.49 -15.28 15.73
CA LYS A 429 -23.92 -15.53 15.93
C LYS A 429 -24.26 -16.96 15.55
N GLY A 430 -24.78 -17.73 16.51
CA GLY A 430 -25.25 -19.10 16.27
C GLY A 430 -24.09 -20.02 15.86
N ASP A 431 -24.23 -20.72 14.72
CA ASP A 431 -23.22 -21.66 14.21
C ASP A 431 -22.21 -21.00 13.26
N ALA A 432 -22.10 -19.67 13.28
CA ALA A 432 -21.14 -18.92 12.48
C ALA A 432 -19.70 -19.32 12.86
N VAL A 433 -18.85 -19.44 11.84
CA VAL A 433 -17.42 -19.80 11.97
C VAL A 433 -16.52 -18.59 11.65
N CYS A 434 -17.05 -17.63 10.89
CA CYS A 434 -16.38 -16.39 10.55
C CYS A 434 -17.41 -15.28 10.37
N ALA A 435 -16.93 -14.03 10.37
CA ALA A 435 -17.74 -12.85 10.07
C ALA A 435 -17.07 -11.93 9.04
N HIS A 436 -15.74 -11.81 9.06
CA HIS A 436 -14.98 -10.88 8.22
C HIS A 436 -14.02 -11.61 7.28
N GLY A 437 -13.42 -10.88 6.34
CA GLY A 437 -12.40 -11.40 5.42
C GLY A 437 -12.95 -11.98 4.11
N GLN A 438 -12.12 -11.94 3.06
CA GLN A 438 -12.51 -12.33 1.69
C GLN A 438 -12.87 -13.82 1.57
N CYS A 439 -12.43 -14.64 2.53
CA CYS A 439 -12.68 -16.07 2.63
C CYS A 439 -13.83 -16.43 3.57
N CYS A 440 -14.66 -15.46 3.98
CA CYS A 440 -15.90 -15.70 4.70
C CYS A 440 -17.11 -15.44 3.80
N GLU A 441 -18.06 -16.38 3.76
CA GLU A 441 -19.32 -16.26 3.03
C GLU A 441 -20.43 -16.93 3.83
N ASP A 442 -21.58 -16.25 3.99
CA ASP A 442 -22.72 -16.73 4.76
C ASP A 442 -22.31 -17.30 6.14
N CYS A 443 -21.41 -16.59 6.81
CA CYS A 443 -20.88 -16.95 8.14
C CYS A 443 -20.09 -18.25 8.20
N ARG A 444 -19.67 -18.79 7.06
CA ARG A 444 -18.87 -20.01 6.91
C ARG A 444 -17.58 -19.70 6.15
N LEU A 445 -16.53 -20.45 6.47
CA LEU A 445 -15.30 -20.38 5.70
C LEU A 445 -15.58 -20.90 4.29
N LYS A 446 -15.17 -20.11 3.29
CA LYS A 446 -15.18 -20.54 1.90
C LYS A 446 -14.33 -21.80 1.76
N PRO A 447 -14.76 -22.78 0.94
CA PRO A 447 -14.02 -24.02 0.79
C PRO A 447 -12.60 -23.77 0.28
N ALA A 448 -11.68 -24.66 0.67
CA ALA A 448 -10.32 -24.62 0.20
C ALA A 448 -10.32 -24.69 -1.34
N GLY A 449 -9.70 -23.72 -2.01
CA GLY A 449 -9.74 -23.63 -3.48
C GLY A 449 -10.58 -22.49 -4.04
N THR A 450 -11.30 -21.75 -3.19
CA THR A 450 -12.05 -20.59 -3.65
C THR A 450 -11.13 -19.39 -3.88
N LEU A 451 -11.15 -18.81 -5.06
CA LEU A 451 -10.38 -17.61 -5.40
C LEU A 451 -10.78 -16.44 -4.49
N CYS A 452 -9.81 -15.85 -3.78
CA CYS A 452 -10.03 -14.68 -2.91
C CYS A 452 -9.29 -13.42 -3.39
N ARG A 453 -8.23 -13.58 -4.19
CA ARG A 453 -7.57 -12.48 -4.86
C ARG A 453 -7.14 -12.89 -6.27
N GLU A 454 -7.52 -12.08 -7.25
CA GLU A 454 -7.08 -12.22 -8.63
C GLU A 454 -5.66 -11.68 -8.82
N SER A 455 -4.95 -12.20 -9.83
CA SER A 455 -3.68 -11.64 -10.28
C SER A 455 -3.90 -10.25 -10.88
N SER A 456 -3.24 -9.25 -10.32
CA SER A 456 -3.31 -7.85 -10.78
C SER A 456 -2.59 -7.60 -12.10
N ASN A 457 -1.49 -8.33 -12.34
CA ASN A 457 -0.65 -8.18 -13.53
C ASN A 457 0.06 -9.50 -13.89
N SER A 458 0.87 -9.50 -14.95
CA SER A 458 1.53 -10.71 -15.47
C SER A 458 2.65 -11.28 -14.59
N CYS A 459 3.10 -10.54 -13.58
CA CYS A 459 4.07 -10.96 -12.57
C CYS A 459 3.43 -11.36 -11.24
N ASP A 460 2.11 -11.26 -11.12
CA ASP A 460 1.35 -11.55 -9.91
C ASP A 460 0.76 -12.96 -9.96
N LEU A 461 0.60 -13.61 -8.80
CA LEU A 461 -0.04 -14.92 -8.69
C LEU A 461 -1.41 -14.77 -7.99
N PRO A 462 -2.40 -15.60 -8.33
CA PRO A 462 -3.68 -15.59 -7.61
C PRO A 462 -3.57 -16.29 -6.25
N GLU A 463 -4.38 -15.87 -5.28
CA GLU A 463 -4.54 -16.53 -3.98
C GLU A 463 -5.94 -17.09 -3.80
N PHE A 464 -5.96 -18.24 -3.13
CA PHE A 464 -7.14 -19.03 -2.88
C PHE A 464 -7.29 -19.25 -1.38
N CYS A 465 -8.54 -19.29 -0.94
CA CYS A 465 -8.88 -19.64 0.42
C CYS A 465 -8.33 -21.02 0.76
N THR A 466 -7.76 -21.14 1.95
CA THR A 466 -7.22 -22.40 2.48
C THR A 466 -8.31 -23.30 3.08
N GLY A 467 -9.52 -22.76 3.26
CA GLY A 467 -10.62 -23.39 4.00
C GLY A 467 -10.42 -23.38 5.52
N ALA A 468 -9.32 -22.80 6.02
CA ALA A 468 -8.98 -22.78 7.45
C ALA A 468 -8.88 -21.37 8.04
N ASN A 469 -8.85 -20.33 7.21
CA ASN A 469 -8.72 -18.93 7.64
C ASN A 469 -9.75 -18.04 6.91
N PRO A 470 -10.43 -17.12 7.61
CA PRO A 470 -11.38 -16.19 7.00
C PRO A 470 -10.74 -15.11 6.11
N HIS A 471 -9.43 -14.85 6.27
CA HIS A 471 -8.69 -13.91 5.43
C HIS A 471 -7.99 -14.62 4.26
N CYS A 472 -7.89 -13.90 3.14
CA CYS A 472 -7.10 -14.37 2.00
C CYS A 472 -5.62 -14.48 2.40
N PRO A 473 -4.86 -15.49 1.92
CA PRO A 473 -3.42 -15.56 2.12
C PRO A 473 -2.70 -14.28 1.67
N ALA A 474 -1.51 -14.02 2.24
CA ALA A 474 -0.70 -12.87 1.85
C ALA A 474 -0.34 -12.93 0.36
N ASN A 475 -0.35 -11.77 -0.31
CA ASN A 475 -0.02 -11.63 -1.72
C ASN A 475 1.37 -12.22 -2.01
N VAL A 476 1.41 -13.20 -2.92
CA VAL A 476 2.65 -13.74 -3.48
C VAL A 476 2.67 -13.51 -4.98
N TYR A 477 3.87 -13.31 -5.51
CA TYR A 477 4.09 -12.98 -6.92
C TYR A 477 5.20 -13.84 -7.51
N LEU A 478 5.38 -13.79 -8.83
CA LEU A 478 6.43 -14.55 -9.50
C LEU A 478 7.81 -14.16 -8.98
N HIS A 479 8.68 -15.16 -8.81
CA HIS A 479 10.07 -14.95 -8.44
C HIS A 479 10.79 -14.08 -9.48
N ASP A 480 11.67 -13.20 -9.01
CA ASP A 480 12.40 -12.27 -9.88
C ASP A 480 13.16 -13.02 -10.98
N GLY A 481 13.07 -12.52 -12.21
CA GLY A 481 13.66 -13.13 -13.40
C GLY A 481 12.72 -14.03 -14.19
N HIS A 482 11.48 -14.28 -13.74
CA HIS A 482 10.46 -14.90 -14.59
C HIS A 482 10.11 -13.99 -15.77
N ALA A 483 9.94 -14.55 -16.97
CA ALA A 483 9.48 -13.77 -18.13
C ALA A 483 8.02 -13.33 -17.95
N CYS A 484 7.73 -12.09 -18.29
CA CYS A 484 6.36 -11.58 -18.22
C CYS A 484 5.47 -12.19 -19.30
N HIS A 485 4.18 -12.39 -18.99
CA HIS A 485 3.18 -12.73 -20.00
C HIS A 485 2.76 -11.50 -20.81
N SER A 486 2.60 -11.64 -22.13
CA SER A 486 2.12 -10.61 -23.09
C SER A 486 2.98 -9.36 -23.28
N VAL A 487 4.02 -9.16 -22.47
CA VAL A 487 4.94 -8.02 -22.52
C VAL A 487 6.36 -8.55 -22.56
N GLU A 488 7.20 -7.99 -23.44
CA GLU A 488 8.63 -8.33 -23.41
C GLU A 488 9.29 -7.71 -22.18
N GLY A 489 9.56 -8.56 -21.18
CA GLY A 489 10.15 -8.14 -19.92
C GLY A 489 10.40 -9.30 -18.98
N TYR A 490 10.99 -8.98 -17.84
CA TYR A 490 11.17 -9.91 -16.73
C TYR A 490 10.56 -9.31 -15.46
N CYS A 491 9.99 -10.17 -14.64
CA CYS A 491 9.43 -9.80 -13.35
C CYS A 491 10.54 -9.39 -12.39
N TYR A 492 10.33 -8.27 -11.72
CA TYR A 492 11.20 -7.78 -10.66
C TYR A 492 10.34 -7.10 -9.59
N ASN A 493 10.36 -7.62 -8.36
CA ASN A 493 9.50 -7.19 -7.25
C ASN A 493 8.00 -7.17 -7.60
N GLY A 494 7.53 -8.15 -8.37
CA GLY A 494 6.13 -8.28 -8.77
C GLY A 494 5.67 -7.31 -9.87
N ILE A 495 6.62 -6.58 -10.47
CA ILE A 495 6.36 -5.64 -11.56
C ILE A 495 7.06 -6.12 -12.84
N CYS A 496 6.38 -6.01 -13.98
CA CYS A 496 6.99 -6.20 -15.29
C CYS A 496 7.59 -4.89 -15.82
N GLN A 497 8.91 -4.73 -15.71
CA GLN A 497 9.59 -3.49 -16.12
C GLN A 497 10.18 -3.59 -17.53
N ASN A 498 9.92 -2.59 -18.37
CA ASN A 498 10.51 -2.43 -19.70
C ASN A 498 10.74 -0.95 -20.05
N HIS A 499 11.59 -0.67 -21.06
CA HIS A 499 11.90 0.71 -21.46
C HIS A 499 10.67 1.47 -21.98
N GLU A 500 9.72 0.79 -22.62
CA GLU A 500 8.52 1.41 -23.18
C GLU A 500 7.64 1.99 -22.07
N GLN A 501 7.36 1.23 -21.04
CA GLN A 501 6.54 1.66 -19.91
C GLN A 501 7.16 2.86 -19.19
N GLN A 502 8.49 2.87 -19.04
CA GLN A 502 9.21 4.00 -18.46
C GLN A 502 9.12 5.24 -19.37
N CYS A 503 9.28 5.09 -20.69
CA CYS A 503 9.13 6.19 -21.66
C CYS A 503 7.69 6.74 -21.71
N ILE A 504 6.68 5.88 -21.59
CA ILE A 504 5.27 6.30 -21.50
C ILE A 504 5.04 7.09 -20.22
N THR A 505 5.53 6.61 -19.08
CA THR A 505 5.41 7.33 -17.79
C THR A 505 6.13 8.68 -17.83
N LEU A 506 7.32 8.75 -18.43
CA LEU A 506 8.12 9.97 -18.47
C LEU A 506 7.63 11.00 -19.49
N TRP A 507 7.16 10.58 -20.68
CA TRP A 507 6.87 11.48 -21.80
C TRP A 507 5.58 11.19 -22.57
N GLY A 508 4.88 10.09 -22.28
CA GLY A 508 3.91 9.54 -23.23
C GLY A 508 4.58 9.16 -24.57
N ALA A 509 5.83 8.71 -24.51
CA ALA A 509 6.67 8.41 -25.66
C ALA A 509 6.97 6.91 -25.77
N LYS A 510 7.57 6.50 -26.90
CA LYS A 510 8.08 5.16 -27.13
C LYS A 510 9.60 5.09 -26.88
N PRO A 511 10.21 3.91 -26.65
CA PRO A 511 11.64 3.80 -26.45
C PRO A 511 12.41 4.15 -27.74
N ALA A 512 13.58 4.76 -27.57
CA ALA A 512 14.45 5.09 -28.69
C ALA A 512 15.19 3.83 -29.20
N PRO A 513 15.70 3.84 -30.45
CA PRO A 513 16.52 2.74 -30.96
C PRO A 513 17.80 2.52 -30.13
N GLY A 514 18.33 1.29 -30.12
CA GLY A 514 19.51 0.91 -29.32
C GLY A 514 20.73 1.81 -29.51
N ILE A 515 20.95 2.33 -30.72
CA ILE A 515 22.03 3.28 -31.02
C ILE A 515 21.96 4.56 -30.17
N CYS A 516 20.76 5.00 -29.76
CA CYS A 516 20.61 6.13 -28.86
C CYS A 516 21.22 5.83 -27.50
N PHE A 517 20.91 4.67 -26.92
CA PHE A 517 21.47 4.25 -25.65
C PHE A 517 22.99 4.11 -25.74
N GLU A 518 23.49 3.40 -26.75
CA GLU A 518 24.93 3.16 -26.93
C GLU A 518 25.73 4.46 -27.10
N ARG A 519 25.26 5.38 -27.96
CA ARG A 519 26.00 6.61 -28.24
C ARG A 519 25.90 7.61 -27.10
N VAL A 520 24.69 7.86 -26.58
CA VAL A 520 24.49 8.85 -25.52
C VAL A 520 25.18 8.37 -24.24
N ASN A 521 24.97 7.11 -23.83
CA ASN A 521 25.49 6.64 -22.56
C ASN A 521 27.00 6.32 -22.56
N SER A 522 27.63 6.25 -23.73
CA SER A 522 29.10 6.19 -23.85
C SER A 522 29.82 7.50 -23.51
N ALA A 523 29.08 8.61 -23.40
CA ALA A 523 29.66 9.93 -23.10
C ALA A 523 30.24 9.97 -21.67
N GLY A 524 29.54 9.42 -20.68
CA GLY A 524 29.92 9.49 -19.28
C GLY A 524 29.85 10.91 -18.73
N ASP A 525 28.76 11.61 -19.06
CA ASP A 525 28.48 12.98 -18.63
C ASP A 525 27.08 13.03 -17.95
N PRO A 526 26.61 14.17 -17.42
CA PRO A 526 25.31 14.25 -16.74
C PRO A 526 24.10 13.80 -17.59
N TYR A 527 24.24 13.80 -18.91
CA TYR A 527 23.15 13.56 -19.85
C TYR A 527 23.14 12.13 -20.37
N GLY A 528 24.30 11.47 -20.40
CA GLY A 528 24.47 10.09 -20.84
C GLY A 528 25.54 9.36 -20.04
N ASN A 529 25.12 8.44 -19.15
CA ASN A 529 26.01 7.75 -18.23
C ASN A 529 25.40 6.42 -17.71
N CYS A 530 26.22 5.61 -17.07
CA CYS A 530 25.82 4.45 -16.24
C CYS A 530 25.87 4.81 -14.75
N GLY A 531 25.35 6.00 -14.43
CA GLY A 531 25.41 6.61 -13.11
C GLY A 531 26.79 7.12 -12.74
N LYS A 532 27.06 7.25 -11.45
CA LYS A 532 28.32 7.74 -10.91
C LYS A 532 29.18 6.65 -10.31
N ASP A 533 30.49 6.84 -10.39
CA ASP A 533 31.48 6.04 -9.69
C ASP A 533 31.58 6.47 -8.21
N SER A 534 32.41 5.76 -7.43
CA SER A 534 32.63 6.04 -6.01
C SER A 534 33.28 7.41 -5.72
N LYS A 535 33.65 8.17 -6.75
CA LYS A 535 34.23 9.51 -6.67
C LYS A 535 33.24 10.58 -7.12
N GLY A 536 31.97 10.21 -7.37
CA GLY A 536 30.92 11.11 -7.85
C GLY A 536 31.05 11.50 -9.33
N SER A 537 31.96 10.88 -10.09
CA SER A 537 32.15 11.16 -11.51
C SER A 537 31.23 10.30 -12.35
N PHE A 538 30.63 10.87 -13.39
CA PHE A 538 29.75 10.13 -14.30
C PHE A 538 30.52 9.03 -15.03
N ALA A 539 30.08 7.78 -14.83
CA ALA A 539 30.67 6.61 -15.44
C ALA A 539 30.16 6.44 -16.87
N LYS A 540 31.08 6.18 -17.80
CA LYS A 540 30.73 5.77 -19.17
C LYS A 540 30.13 4.37 -19.12
N CYS A 541 29.08 4.14 -19.90
CA CYS A 541 28.56 2.79 -20.08
C CYS A 541 29.43 2.01 -21.07
N ASP A 542 29.70 0.74 -20.75
CA ASP A 542 30.08 -0.24 -21.75
C ASP A 542 28.92 -0.48 -22.72
N ALA A 543 29.22 -0.87 -23.96
CA ALA A 543 28.19 -1.07 -24.99
C ALA A 543 27.09 -2.06 -24.55
N ARG A 544 27.45 -3.12 -23.81
CA ARG A 544 26.51 -4.11 -23.26
C ARG A 544 25.59 -3.53 -22.18
N ASP A 545 26.06 -2.52 -21.45
CA ASP A 545 25.41 -1.93 -20.28
C ASP A 545 24.66 -0.64 -20.66
N ALA A 546 24.81 -0.17 -21.90
CA ALA A 546 24.22 1.07 -22.38
C ALA A 546 22.70 1.15 -22.20
N LYS A 547 21.98 0.02 -22.30
CA LYS A 547 20.53 -0.07 -22.06
C LYS A 547 20.13 0.00 -20.57
N CYS A 548 21.10 0.06 -19.66
CA CYS A 548 20.90 0.21 -18.21
C CYS A 548 21.43 1.54 -17.65
N GLY A 549 21.91 2.43 -18.54
CA GLY A 549 22.29 3.80 -18.20
C GLY A 549 21.11 4.76 -18.23
N LYS A 550 21.30 5.94 -18.83
CA LYS A 550 20.22 6.93 -19.00
C LYS A 550 19.18 6.44 -20.01
N ILE A 551 17.89 6.57 -19.66
CA ILE A 551 16.75 6.20 -20.50
C ILE A 551 16.73 7.09 -21.76
N GLN A 552 16.48 6.48 -22.91
CA GLN A 552 16.35 7.17 -24.19
C GLN A 552 14.99 6.84 -24.81
N CYS A 553 14.24 7.88 -25.17
CA CYS A 553 12.89 7.80 -25.72
C CYS A 553 12.77 8.61 -27.02
N GLN A 554 11.66 8.41 -27.75
CA GLN A 554 11.36 9.10 -29.01
C GLN A 554 9.87 9.48 -29.08
N GLY A 555 9.58 10.75 -29.38
CA GLY A 555 8.22 11.30 -29.44
C GLY A 555 7.71 11.77 -28.07
N GLY A 556 6.38 11.85 -27.92
CA GLY A 556 5.71 12.28 -26.68
C GLY A 556 5.73 13.79 -26.45
N ALA A 557 5.43 14.19 -25.21
CA ALA A 557 5.37 15.58 -24.78
C ALA A 557 6.73 16.30 -24.86
N ASN A 558 6.70 17.63 -25.02
CA ASN A 558 7.92 18.46 -25.14
C ASN A 558 8.72 18.60 -23.84
N ARG A 559 8.13 18.23 -22.69
CA ARG A 559 8.78 18.19 -21.39
C ARG A 559 8.41 16.88 -20.68
N PRO A 560 9.31 16.32 -19.85
CA PRO A 560 8.97 15.17 -19.01
C PRO A 560 7.79 15.50 -18.09
N VAL A 561 6.92 14.51 -17.87
CA VAL A 561 5.74 14.62 -16.99
C VAL A 561 6.14 14.58 -15.51
N ILE A 562 7.38 14.16 -15.21
CA ILE A 562 7.91 14.03 -13.86
C ILE A 562 8.58 15.35 -13.44
N GLY A 563 7.86 16.14 -12.63
CA GLY A 563 8.41 17.27 -11.88
C GLY A 563 8.74 18.52 -12.70
N THR A 564 8.79 19.67 -12.01
CA THR A 564 9.05 21.00 -12.61
C THR A 564 10.52 21.22 -12.98
N ASN A 565 11.45 20.44 -12.41
CA ASN A 565 12.91 20.54 -12.58
C ASN A 565 13.50 19.57 -13.61
N ALA A 566 12.66 18.85 -14.36
CA ALA A 566 13.10 17.97 -15.43
C ALA A 566 13.32 18.74 -16.73
N VAL A 567 14.51 18.57 -17.32
CA VAL A 567 14.88 19.14 -18.62
C VAL A 567 14.88 18.03 -19.66
N SER A 568 14.33 18.35 -20.83
CA SER A 568 14.41 17.50 -22.01
C SER A 568 15.77 17.68 -22.66
N ILE A 569 16.51 16.59 -22.85
CA ILE A 569 17.79 16.57 -23.53
C ILE A 569 17.61 15.91 -24.89
N GLU A 570 17.93 16.64 -25.95
CA GLU A 570 17.79 16.17 -27.33
C GLU A 570 19.16 16.00 -27.97
N THR A 571 19.48 14.77 -28.36
CA THR A 571 20.73 14.43 -29.03
C THR A 571 20.46 13.96 -30.46
N ASN A 572 21.11 14.58 -31.43
CA ASN A 572 21.01 14.19 -32.84
C ASN A 572 22.18 13.27 -33.22
N ILE A 573 21.88 12.01 -33.54
CA ILE A 573 22.88 11.03 -33.98
C ILE A 573 22.89 10.97 -35.52
N PRO A 574 24.02 11.23 -36.19
CA PRO A 574 24.14 11.08 -37.64
C PRO A 574 24.17 9.60 -38.04
N LEU A 575 23.45 9.25 -39.11
CA LEU A 575 23.44 7.89 -39.68
C LEU A 575 24.45 7.76 -40.82
N GLN A 576 25.05 6.57 -40.96
CA GLN A 576 26.03 6.28 -42.01
C GLN A 576 25.44 6.36 -43.43
N GLU A 577 24.14 6.07 -43.58
CA GLU A 577 23.41 6.08 -44.86
C GLU A 577 22.80 7.46 -45.20
N GLY A 578 23.08 8.49 -44.39
CA GLY A 578 22.45 9.80 -44.49
C GLY A 578 21.20 9.93 -43.62
N GLY A 579 20.99 11.12 -43.02
CA GLY A 579 19.90 11.38 -42.07
C GLY A 579 20.35 11.49 -40.61
N ARG A 580 19.39 11.72 -39.71
CA ARG A 580 19.62 11.92 -38.27
C ARG A 580 18.54 11.21 -37.45
N ILE A 581 18.95 10.56 -36.37
CA ILE A 581 18.04 10.06 -35.33
C ILE A 581 18.04 11.04 -34.17
N LEU A 582 16.85 11.48 -33.78
CA LEU A 582 16.64 12.30 -32.59
C LEU A 582 16.43 11.37 -31.38
N CYS A 583 17.39 11.39 -30.46
CA CYS A 583 17.32 10.69 -29.19
C CYS A 583 16.92 11.70 -28.12
N ARG A 584 15.87 11.39 -27.35
CA ARG A 584 15.41 12.25 -26.25
C ARG A 584 15.65 11.54 -24.93
N GLY A 585 16.45 12.16 -24.08
CA GLY A 585 16.60 11.79 -22.67
C GLY A 585 16.01 12.87 -21.77
N THR A 586 15.97 12.62 -20.47
CA THR A 586 15.76 13.68 -19.48
C THR A 586 16.99 13.79 -18.62
N HIS A 587 17.33 15.01 -18.25
CA HIS A 587 18.13 15.23 -17.07
C HIS A 587 17.23 15.96 -16.10
N VAL A 588 16.97 15.33 -14.96
CA VAL A 588 16.32 16.03 -13.87
C VAL A 588 17.45 16.59 -13.04
N TYR A 589 17.38 17.89 -12.72
CA TYR A 589 18.29 18.50 -11.76
C TYR A 589 17.92 18.00 -10.36
N LEU A 590 18.16 16.73 -10.18
CA LEU A 590 18.24 16.04 -8.93
C LEU A 590 19.74 15.98 -8.68
N GLY A 591 20.18 16.50 -7.55
CA GLY A 591 21.57 16.44 -7.09
C GLY A 591 22.15 15.05 -7.28
N ASP A 592 23.46 15.03 -7.38
CA ASP A 592 24.26 14.07 -8.11
C ASP A 592 24.02 12.57 -7.77
N ASP A 593 23.45 12.24 -6.62
CA ASP A 593 23.37 10.87 -6.10
C ASP A 593 21.95 10.30 -5.89
N MET A 594 20.87 10.97 -6.31
CA MET A 594 19.56 10.31 -6.43
C MET A 594 19.48 9.47 -7.73
N PRO A 595 18.77 8.32 -7.77
CA PRO A 595 18.37 7.70 -9.02
C PRO A 595 17.58 8.70 -9.86
N ASP A 596 18.29 9.37 -10.76
CA ASP A 596 17.72 10.22 -11.79
C ASP A 596 16.58 9.42 -12.44
N PRO A 597 15.32 9.89 -12.46
CA PRO A 597 14.21 9.16 -13.06
C PRO A 597 14.42 8.99 -14.57
N GLY A 598 15.39 9.71 -15.13
CA GLY A 598 15.99 9.47 -16.44
C GLY A 598 17.08 8.39 -16.48
N LEU A 599 17.30 7.59 -15.45
CA LEU A 599 18.03 6.33 -15.48
C LEU A 599 17.05 5.17 -15.65
N VAL A 600 17.50 4.14 -16.33
CA VAL A 600 16.71 2.92 -16.52
C VAL A 600 16.47 2.24 -15.17
N LEU A 601 15.21 1.92 -14.88
CA LEU A 601 14.83 1.29 -13.60
C LEU A 601 15.44 -0.11 -13.46
N ALA A 602 15.76 -0.51 -12.23
CA ALA A 602 16.20 -1.87 -11.94
C ALA A 602 15.11 -2.89 -12.31
N GLY A 603 15.53 -4.06 -12.79
CA GLY A 603 14.64 -5.11 -13.32
C GLY A 603 14.24 -4.93 -14.79
N THR A 604 14.54 -3.79 -15.41
CA THR A 604 14.23 -3.54 -16.83
C THR A 604 14.98 -4.51 -17.75
N LYS A 605 14.28 -5.15 -18.69
CA LYS A 605 14.91 -6.01 -19.72
C LYS A 605 15.93 -5.20 -20.55
N CYS A 606 17.17 -5.66 -20.59
CA CYS A 606 18.24 -5.03 -21.39
C CYS A 606 18.77 -5.94 -22.52
N GLY A 607 18.45 -7.23 -22.46
CA GLY A 607 18.77 -8.23 -23.48
C GLY A 607 17.98 -9.51 -23.22
N ASP A 608 18.21 -10.53 -24.04
CA ASP A 608 17.59 -11.84 -23.84
C ASP A 608 18.20 -12.51 -22.61
N ASP A 609 17.34 -12.89 -21.66
CA ASP A 609 17.66 -13.39 -20.33
C ASP A 609 18.50 -12.44 -19.48
N MET A 610 18.38 -11.13 -19.74
CA MET A 610 19.16 -10.09 -19.07
C MET A 610 18.30 -8.92 -18.58
N VAL A 611 18.57 -8.47 -17.36
CA VAL A 611 17.92 -7.34 -16.69
C VAL A 611 18.94 -6.32 -16.19
N CYS A 612 18.49 -5.07 -16.04
CA CYS A 612 19.28 -4.01 -15.44
C CYS A 612 19.35 -4.15 -13.92
N LEU A 613 20.54 -4.33 -13.38
CA LEU A 613 20.82 -4.34 -11.95
C LEU A 613 22.10 -3.57 -11.68
N ASN A 614 22.07 -2.66 -10.71
CA ASN A 614 23.20 -1.80 -10.37
C ASN A 614 23.82 -1.11 -11.60
N ARG A 615 22.97 -0.66 -12.53
CA ARG A 615 23.36 0.02 -13.78
C ARG A 615 24.15 -0.84 -14.77
N GLN A 616 24.09 -2.16 -14.61
CA GLN A 616 24.69 -3.16 -15.49
C GLN A 616 23.63 -4.09 -16.05
N CYS A 617 23.82 -4.56 -17.28
CA CYS A 617 22.98 -5.57 -17.90
C CYS A 617 23.47 -6.96 -17.47
N GLN A 618 22.73 -7.61 -16.58
CA GLN A 618 23.11 -8.86 -15.93
C GLN A 618 22.11 -9.97 -16.22
N ASN A 619 22.55 -11.23 -16.19
CA ASN A 619 21.69 -12.36 -16.49
C ASN A 619 20.68 -12.62 -15.37
N VAL A 620 19.42 -12.97 -15.70
CA VAL A 620 18.36 -13.27 -14.73
C VAL A 620 18.71 -14.41 -13.76
N SER A 621 19.69 -15.25 -14.12
CA SER A 621 20.23 -16.29 -13.24
C SER A 621 20.75 -15.77 -11.89
N VAL A 622 21.10 -14.48 -11.78
CA VAL A 622 21.54 -13.87 -10.51
C VAL A 622 20.48 -13.97 -9.41
N PHE A 623 19.20 -14.05 -9.77
CA PHE A 623 18.10 -14.23 -8.82
C PHE A 623 17.90 -15.69 -8.38
N GLY A 624 18.58 -16.65 -9.02
CA GLY A 624 18.36 -18.08 -8.79
C GLY A 624 17.02 -18.60 -9.35
N VAL A 625 16.40 -17.89 -10.29
CA VAL A 625 15.07 -18.23 -10.82
C VAL A 625 15.01 -19.60 -11.48
N HIS A 626 16.04 -19.98 -12.24
CA HIS A 626 16.09 -21.28 -12.91
C HIS A 626 16.28 -22.44 -11.93
N GLU A 627 17.05 -22.22 -10.85
CA GLU A 627 17.20 -23.22 -9.79
C GLU A 627 15.88 -23.42 -9.05
N CYS A 628 15.20 -22.31 -8.73
CA CYS A 628 13.89 -22.38 -8.11
C CYS A 628 12.87 -23.07 -9.02
N SER A 629 12.78 -22.70 -10.29
CA SER A 629 11.82 -23.28 -11.24
C SER A 629 12.06 -24.78 -11.47
N ARG A 630 13.32 -25.23 -11.48
CA ARG A 630 13.67 -26.66 -11.65
C ARG A 630 13.08 -27.55 -10.57
N LYS A 631 12.92 -27.06 -9.34
CA LYS A 631 12.34 -27.85 -8.24
C LYS A 631 10.83 -28.06 -8.36
N CYS A 632 10.17 -27.30 -9.23
CA CYS A 632 8.72 -27.38 -9.46
C CYS A 632 8.34 -28.44 -10.51
N ASN A 633 9.27 -29.35 -10.83
CA ASN A 633 9.08 -30.48 -11.75
C ASN A 633 8.54 -30.13 -13.14
N GLY A 634 8.67 -28.86 -13.57
CA GLY A 634 8.10 -28.35 -14.82
C GLY A 634 6.57 -28.28 -14.84
N ARG A 635 5.93 -28.27 -13.66
CA ARG A 635 4.46 -28.30 -13.49
C ARG A 635 3.98 -27.20 -12.53
N GLY A 636 4.73 -26.11 -12.50
CA GLY A 636 4.53 -24.99 -11.60
C GLY A 636 5.61 -23.94 -11.80
N VAL A 637 5.39 -22.78 -11.19
CA VAL A 637 6.28 -21.63 -11.22
C VAL A 637 6.79 -21.31 -9.83
N CYS A 638 7.90 -20.57 -9.72
CA CYS A 638 8.43 -20.17 -8.44
C CYS A 638 7.82 -18.83 -8.01
N ASN A 639 7.36 -18.73 -6.77
CA ASN A 639 6.93 -17.47 -6.18
C ASN A 639 8.11 -16.72 -5.50
N ASN A 640 7.89 -15.46 -5.13
CA ASN A 640 8.86 -14.58 -4.47
C ASN A 640 9.41 -15.09 -3.13
N LYS A 641 8.70 -16.00 -2.47
CA LYS A 641 9.15 -16.72 -1.26
C LYS A 641 10.00 -17.94 -1.58
N LYS A 642 10.33 -18.15 -2.85
CA LYS A 642 11.04 -19.33 -3.35
C LYS A 642 10.28 -20.61 -3.02
N ASN A 643 8.97 -20.66 -3.21
CA ASN A 643 8.16 -21.87 -3.15
C ASN A 643 7.46 -22.12 -4.49
N CYS A 644 7.11 -23.37 -4.78
CA CYS A 644 6.41 -23.67 -6.03
C CYS A 644 4.91 -23.36 -5.93
N HIS A 645 4.42 -22.59 -6.89
CA HIS A 645 3.02 -22.43 -7.21
C HIS A 645 2.68 -23.41 -8.34
N CYS A 646 2.04 -24.52 -7.97
CA CYS A 646 1.76 -25.65 -8.84
C CYS A 646 0.52 -25.43 -9.71
N GLU A 647 0.54 -26.00 -10.91
CA GLU A 647 -0.64 -26.10 -11.77
C GLU A 647 -1.76 -26.91 -11.10
N ALA A 648 -3.00 -26.72 -11.55
CA ALA A 648 -4.23 -27.20 -10.93
C ALA A 648 -4.29 -28.70 -10.52
N HIS A 649 -3.44 -29.55 -11.10
CA HIS A 649 -3.43 -31.00 -10.85
C HIS A 649 -2.22 -31.48 -10.03
N TRP A 650 -1.40 -30.59 -9.51
CA TRP A 650 -0.13 -30.93 -8.83
C TRP A 650 -0.07 -30.34 -7.42
N ALA A 651 0.53 -31.08 -6.50
CA ALA A 651 0.62 -30.70 -5.10
C ALA A 651 1.93 -29.94 -4.82
N PRO A 652 1.90 -28.80 -4.10
CA PRO A 652 3.10 -28.24 -3.51
C PRO A 652 3.67 -29.21 -2.44
N PRO A 653 4.96 -29.12 -2.07
CA PRO A 653 5.89 -28.01 -2.35
C PRO A 653 6.71 -28.14 -3.65
N PHE A 654 6.67 -29.29 -4.34
CA PHE A 654 7.54 -29.55 -5.51
C PHE A 654 6.76 -29.81 -6.82
N CYS A 655 5.43 -29.85 -6.80
CA CYS A 655 4.60 -30.17 -7.97
C CYS A 655 4.90 -31.55 -8.59
N GLU A 656 5.39 -32.50 -7.79
CA GLU A 656 5.72 -33.87 -8.22
C GLU A 656 4.53 -34.82 -8.14
N LYS A 657 3.67 -34.64 -7.13
CA LYS A 657 2.54 -35.53 -6.85
C LYS A 657 1.23 -34.89 -7.32
N ALA A 658 0.23 -35.71 -7.62
CA ALA A 658 -1.10 -35.22 -7.92
C ALA A 658 -1.68 -34.43 -6.73
N GLY A 659 -2.35 -33.32 -7.01
CA GLY A 659 -2.90 -32.42 -6.00
C GLY A 659 -3.88 -31.41 -6.57
N PHE A 660 -4.18 -30.38 -5.78
CA PHE A 660 -5.17 -29.34 -6.09
C PHE A 660 -4.55 -28.04 -6.66
N GLY A 661 -3.25 -28.03 -7.00
CA GLY A 661 -2.53 -26.85 -7.47
C GLY A 661 -2.25 -25.83 -6.38
N GLY A 662 -1.79 -24.65 -6.79
CA GLY A 662 -1.46 -23.54 -5.90
C GLY A 662 -0.13 -23.72 -5.16
N SER A 663 0.10 -22.94 -4.11
CA SER A 663 1.33 -22.93 -3.32
C SER A 663 1.02 -23.18 -1.85
N ILE A 664 2.04 -23.58 -1.08
CA ILE A 664 1.97 -23.53 0.39
C ILE A 664 1.68 -22.11 0.91
N ASP A 665 1.96 -21.08 0.10
CA ASP A 665 1.73 -19.68 0.46
C ASP A 665 0.40 -19.08 -0.03
N SER A 666 -0.26 -19.70 -1.02
CA SER A 666 -1.39 -19.08 -1.75
C SER A 666 -2.66 -19.94 -1.74
N GLY A 667 -2.70 -20.99 -0.91
CA GLY A 667 -3.78 -21.97 -0.89
C GLY A 667 -3.85 -22.84 -2.16
N PRO A 668 -4.74 -23.85 -2.18
CA PRO A 668 -4.92 -24.73 -3.34
C PRO A 668 -5.68 -24.00 -4.46
N MET A 669 -5.38 -24.29 -5.72
CA MET A 669 -6.02 -23.63 -6.88
C MET A 669 -7.40 -24.20 -7.22
N ARG A 670 -7.61 -25.49 -6.94
CA ARG A 670 -8.90 -26.16 -7.14
C ARG A 670 -9.60 -26.37 -5.82
N LEU A 671 -10.92 -26.35 -5.90
CA LEU A 671 -11.77 -26.80 -4.81
C LEU A 671 -11.36 -28.22 -4.38
N ALA A 672 -11.06 -28.36 -3.09
CA ALA A 672 -10.98 -29.67 -2.48
C ALA A 672 -12.36 -30.31 -2.61
N GLU A 673 -12.47 -31.30 -3.50
CA GLU A 673 -13.70 -32.07 -3.65
C GLU A 673 -14.06 -32.67 -2.29
N THR A 674 -15.24 -32.31 -1.78
CA THR A 674 -15.76 -32.93 -0.56
C THR A 674 -15.87 -34.44 -0.79
N PRO A 675 -15.64 -35.29 0.22
CA PRO A 675 -15.72 -36.74 0.07
C PRO A 675 -17.05 -37.25 -0.52
N ASP A 676 -18.09 -36.42 -0.53
CA ASP A 676 -19.42 -36.72 -1.09
C ASP A 676 -19.48 -36.74 -2.63
N SER A 677 -18.52 -36.17 -3.36
CA SER A 677 -18.52 -36.18 -4.84
C SER A 677 -17.95 -37.48 -5.45
N LEU A 678 -17.30 -38.34 -4.66
CA LEU A 678 -16.80 -39.66 -5.10
C LEU A 678 -17.88 -40.76 -5.09
N ALA A 679 -19.13 -40.42 -4.71
CA ALA A 679 -20.22 -41.38 -4.60
C ALA A 679 -20.86 -41.92 -5.91
N PRO A 680 -20.66 -41.40 -7.15
CA PRO A 680 -21.33 -41.99 -8.29
C PRO A 680 -20.67 -43.28 -8.78
N ALA A 681 -19.38 -43.51 -8.51
CA ALA A 681 -18.68 -44.72 -8.95
C ALA A 681 -19.04 -45.96 -8.13
N SER A 682 -19.25 -45.81 -6.81
CA SER A 682 -19.62 -46.93 -5.94
C SER A 682 -21.08 -47.36 -6.12
N TYR A 683 -22.01 -46.42 -6.37
CA TYR A 683 -23.42 -46.75 -6.65
C TYR A 683 -23.63 -47.43 -8.01
N PHE A 684 -22.89 -47.05 -9.06
CA PHE A 684 -22.96 -47.73 -10.36
C PHE A 684 -22.45 -49.17 -10.28
N GLN A 685 -21.40 -49.42 -9.50
CA GLN A 685 -20.84 -50.77 -9.36
C GLN A 685 -21.71 -51.67 -8.49
N GLN A 686 -22.35 -51.12 -7.44
CA GLN A 686 -23.25 -51.87 -6.57
C GLN A 686 -24.61 -52.18 -7.22
N THR A 687 -25.13 -51.28 -8.08
CA THR A 687 -26.34 -51.51 -8.88
C THR A 687 -26.10 -52.54 -9.99
N GLN A 688 -24.96 -52.49 -10.69
CA GLN A 688 -24.62 -53.50 -11.71
C GLN A 688 -24.42 -54.90 -11.11
N VAL A 689 -23.75 -55.02 -9.96
CA VAL A 689 -23.57 -56.33 -9.28
C VAL A 689 -24.91 -56.87 -8.77
N SER A 690 -25.79 -56.01 -8.26
CA SER A 690 -27.12 -56.41 -7.81
C SER A 690 -28.02 -56.85 -8.98
N LEU A 691 -27.95 -56.18 -10.13
CA LEU A 691 -28.66 -56.58 -11.35
C LEU A 691 -28.15 -57.94 -11.88
N LEU A 692 -26.83 -58.15 -11.90
CA LEU A 692 -26.23 -59.43 -12.31
C LEU A 692 -26.65 -60.57 -11.38
N ARG A 693 -26.68 -60.35 -10.05
CA ARG A 693 -27.16 -61.36 -9.08
C ARG A 693 -28.63 -61.67 -9.29
N LEU A 694 -29.46 -60.66 -9.56
CA LEU A 694 -30.88 -60.85 -9.84
C LEU A 694 -31.05 -61.71 -11.10
N MET A 695 -30.39 -61.33 -12.21
CA MET A 695 -30.42 -62.05 -13.49
C MET A 695 -29.91 -63.49 -13.38
N PHE A 696 -28.89 -63.74 -12.57
CA PHE A 696 -28.38 -65.09 -12.33
C PHE A 696 -29.36 -65.95 -11.52
N SER A 697 -29.97 -65.40 -10.45
CA SER A 697 -30.98 -66.12 -9.67
C SER A 697 -32.24 -66.43 -10.51
N LEU A 698 -32.64 -65.47 -11.36
CA LEU A 698 -33.72 -65.59 -12.34
C LEU A 698 -33.43 -66.72 -13.34
N GLY A 699 -32.23 -66.73 -13.92
CA GLY A 699 -31.78 -67.77 -14.85
C GLY A 699 -31.78 -69.17 -14.21
N CYS A 700 -31.31 -69.29 -12.96
CA CYS A 700 -31.36 -70.55 -12.21
C CYS A 700 -32.81 -71.01 -11.97
N THR A 701 -33.71 -70.11 -11.60
CA THR A 701 -35.12 -70.44 -11.31
C THR A 701 -35.87 -70.90 -12.57
N LEU A 702 -35.65 -70.21 -13.70
CA LEU A 702 -36.18 -70.61 -15.01
C LEU A 702 -35.64 -71.98 -15.44
N LYS A 703 -34.34 -72.24 -15.24
CA LYS A 703 -33.71 -73.52 -15.61
C LYS A 703 -34.20 -74.69 -14.76
N VAL A 704 -34.40 -74.49 -13.46
CA VAL A 704 -34.99 -75.50 -12.56
C VAL A 704 -36.44 -75.80 -12.97
N LYS A 705 -37.27 -74.79 -13.21
CA LYS A 705 -38.67 -75.02 -13.63
C LYS A 705 -38.79 -75.61 -15.03
N HIS A 706 -37.91 -75.23 -15.96
CA HIS A 706 -37.82 -75.86 -17.28
C HIS A 706 -37.44 -77.35 -17.16
N ASN A 707 -36.49 -77.69 -16.29
CA ASN A 707 -36.11 -79.09 -16.05
C ASN A 707 -37.24 -79.90 -15.37
N ILE A 708 -37.96 -79.32 -14.40
CA ILE A 708 -39.13 -79.94 -13.77
C ILE A 708 -40.23 -80.16 -14.82
N CYS A 709 -40.45 -79.19 -15.70
CA CYS A 709 -41.41 -79.32 -16.80
C CYS A 709 -41.01 -80.45 -17.77
N GLN A 710 -39.73 -80.50 -18.18
CA GLN A 710 -39.22 -81.60 -19.02
C GLN A 710 -39.33 -82.97 -18.34
N GLN A 711 -39.11 -83.06 -17.03
CA GLN A 711 -39.31 -84.31 -16.29
C GLN A 711 -40.79 -84.73 -16.23
N ARG A 712 -41.72 -83.80 -16.03
CA ARG A 712 -43.16 -84.10 -16.04
C ARG A 712 -43.66 -84.51 -17.42
N LEU A 713 -43.13 -83.92 -18.50
CA LEU A 713 -43.50 -84.24 -19.88
C LEU A 713 -43.09 -85.66 -20.30
N LYS A 714 -42.04 -86.24 -19.69
CA LYS A 714 -41.61 -87.63 -19.97
C LYS A 714 -42.63 -88.70 -19.53
N GLY A 715 -43.65 -88.35 -18.74
CA GLY A 715 -44.70 -89.27 -18.29
C GLY A 715 -45.98 -89.29 -19.14
N TYR A 716 -46.07 -88.49 -20.20
CA TYR A 716 -47.26 -88.37 -21.04
C TYR A 716 -47.04 -88.95 -22.45
N SER A 717 -48.01 -89.68 -22.97
CA SER A 717 -48.02 -90.16 -24.36
C SER A 717 -49.37 -89.92 -25.03
N GLY A 718 -49.37 -89.55 -26.32
CA GLY A 718 -50.59 -89.27 -27.09
C GLY A 718 -51.22 -87.90 -26.77
N VAL A 719 -52.55 -87.80 -26.86
CA VAL A 719 -53.31 -86.53 -26.76
C VAL A 719 -53.07 -85.77 -25.45
N ASN A 720 -52.68 -86.47 -24.37
CA ASN A 720 -52.34 -85.86 -23.08
C ASN A 720 -51.00 -85.11 -23.06
N LEU A 721 -50.11 -85.32 -24.04
CA LEU A 721 -48.84 -84.60 -24.15
C LEU A 721 -49.05 -83.14 -24.57
N ILE A 722 -50.05 -82.86 -25.43
CA ILE A 722 -50.37 -81.51 -25.91
C ILE A 722 -50.94 -80.64 -24.78
N HIS A 723 -51.82 -81.21 -23.95
CA HIS A 723 -52.32 -80.51 -22.75
C HIS A 723 -51.21 -80.24 -21.73
N GLY A 724 -50.27 -81.16 -21.55
CA GLY A 724 -49.10 -80.98 -20.68
C GLY A 724 -48.14 -79.89 -21.18
N LEU A 725 -47.91 -79.81 -22.48
CA LEU A 725 -47.09 -78.78 -23.12
C LEU A 725 -47.71 -77.38 -22.95
N ASN A 726 -49.00 -77.24 -23.26
CA ASN A 726 -49.73 -75.96 -23.10
C ASN A 726 -49.74 -75.48 -21.63
N HIS A 727 -49.88 -76.40 -20.67
CA HIS A 727 -49.85 -76.03 -19.25
C HIS A 727 -48.46 -75.55 -18.81
N CYS A 728 -47.40 -76.23 -19.24
CA CYS A 728 -46.03 -75.80 -18.99
C CYS A 728 -45.70 -74.44 -19.63
N GLU A 729 -46.12 -74.23 -20.87
CA GLU A 729 -45.93 -72.97 -21.60
C GLU A 729 -46.65 -71.82 -20.91
N THR A 730 -47.88 -72.04 -20.44
CA THR A 730 -48.66 -71.05 -19.68
C THR A 730 -47.97 -70.69 -18.35
N VAL A 731 -47.42 -71.67 -17.64
CA VAL A 731 -46.68 -71.45 -16.38
C VAL A 731 -45.37 -70.70 -16.61
N LEU A 732 -44.61 -71.03 -17.66
CA LEU A 732 -43.41 -70.27 -18.03
C LEU A 732 -43.75 -68.83 -18.47
N HIS A 733 -44.82 -68.63 -19.24
CA HIS A 733 -45.25 -67.30 -19.68
C HIS A 733 -45.77 -66.43 -18.53
N SER A 734 -46.51 -67.00 -17.58
CA SER A 734 -46.94 -66.33 -16.35
C SER A 734 -45.76 -65.84 -15.53
N LEU A 735 -44.72 -66.68 -15.38
CA LEU A 735 -43.51 -66.32 -14.66
C LEU A 735 -42.72 -65.25 -15.40
N LEU A 736 -42.53 -65.38 -16.72
CA LEU A 736 -41.86 -64.35 -17.52
C LEU A 736 -42.56 -62.99 -17.41
N ARG A 737 -43.90 -62.96 -17.38
CA ARG A 737 -44.67 -61.72 -17.22
C ARG A 737 -44.47 -61.07 -15.85
N ASP A 738 -44.52 -61.84 -14.77
CA ASP A 738 -44.30 -61.34 -13.40
C ASP A 738 -42.84 -60.84 -13.19
N GLN A 739 -41.87 -61.48 -13.87
CA GLN A 739 -40.46 -61.08 -13.80
C GLN A 739 -40.16 -59.80 -14.59
N VAL A 740 -40.78 -59.59 -15.75
CA VAL A 740 -40.65 -58.34 -16.52
C VAL A 740 -41.25 -57.16 -15.75
N SER A 741 -42.36 -57.36 -15.04
CA SER A 741 -42.95 -56.34 -14.18
C SER A 741 -42.04 -55.91 -13.02
N ARG A 742 -41.31 -56.86 -12.39
CA ARG A 742 -40.35 -56.54 -11.31
C ARG A 742 -39.11 -55.77 -11.80
N LEU A 743 -38.60 -56.11 -12.99
CA LEU A 743 -37.49 -55.38 -13.63
C LEU A 743 -37.90 -53.95 -14.02
N LEU A 744 -39.13 -53.75 -14.51
CA LEU A 744 -39.67 -52.42 -14.82
C LEU A 744 -39.84 -51.55 -13.57
N ILE A 745 -40.32 -52.12 -12.45
CA ILE A 745 -40.45 -51.38 -11.18
C ILE A 745 -39.08 -50.92 -10.66
N TYR A 746 -38.05 -51.77 -10.73
CA TYR A 746 -36.69 -51.39 -10.35
C TYR A 746 -36.10 -50.29 -11.27
N GLY A 747 -36.37 -50.36 -12.57
CA GLY A 747 -35.97 -49.33 -13.53
C GLY A 747 -36.62 -47.97 -13.26
N VAL A 748 -37.92 -47.95 -12.93
CA VAL A 748 -38.70 -46.72 -12.63
C VAL A 748 -38.30 -46.09 -11.29
N LEU A 749 -37.97 -46.89 -10.27
CA LEU A 749 -37.46 -46.36 -8.99
C LEU A 749 -36.10 -45.67 -9.17
N SER A 750 -35.19 -46.27 -9.97
CA SER A 750 -33.87 -45.69 -10.22
C SER A 750 -33.91 -44.36 -11.00
N THR A 751 -34.84 -44.21 -11.94
CA THR A 751 -34.97 -42.96 -12.70
C THR A 751 -35.60 -41.86 -11.85
N SER A 752 -36.56 -42.18 -10.99
CA SER A 752 -37.24 -41.21 -10.12
C SER A 752 -36.30 -40.51 -9.11
N GLU A 753 -35.32 -41.23 -8.54
CA GLU A 753 -34.30 -40.65 -7.66
C GLU A 753 -33.32 -39.72 -8.39
N THR A 754 -32.98 -40.01 -9.65
CA THR A 754 -32.15 -39.12 -10.47
C THR A 754 -32.87 -37.84 -10.90
N THR A 755 -34.16 -37.90 -11.27
CA THR A 755 -34.91 -36.69 -11.68
C THR A 755 -35.24 -35.78 -10.50
N ALA A 756 -35.52 -36.34 -9.32
CA ALA A 756 -35.76 -35.56 -8.09
C ALA A 756 -34.52 -34.78 -7.64
N ARG A 757 -33.30 -35.29 -7.90
CA ARG A 757 -32.04 -34.60 -7.58
C ARG A 757 -31.67 -33.50 -8.58
N GLN A 758 -32.05 -33.61 -9.85
CA GLN A 758 -31.81 -32.57 -10.85
C GLN A 758 -32.76 -31.37 -10.76
N GLN A 759 -33.99 -31.54 -10.22
CA GLN A 759 -34.93 -30.43 -10.05
C GLN A 759 -34.63 -29.52 -8.85
N TYR A 760 -33.82 -29.95 -7.88
CA TYR A 760 -33.39 -29.10 -6.75
C TYR A 760 -32.23 -28.14 -7.09
N THR A 761 -31.61 -28.27 -8.27
CA THR A 761 -30.50 -27.42 -8.72
C THR A 761 -30.87 -26.40 -9.81
N ALA A 762 -32.14 -26.29 -10.20
CA ALA A 762 -32.58 -25.41 -11.31
C ALA A 762 -33.66 -24.37 -10.93
N VAL A 763 -33.81 -24.05 -9.65
CA VAL A 763 -34.69 -22.96 -9.19
C VAL A 763 -33.95 -22.10 -8.16
N ASN A 764 -33.01 -21.28 -8.64
CA ASN A 764 -32.75 -19.92 -8.13
C ASN A 764 -31.54 -19.33 -8.87
N GLY A 765 -31.82 -18.39 -9.78
CA GLY A 765 -30.78 -17.54 -10.36
C GLY A 765 -31.08 -17.17 -11.80
N SER A 766 -31.77 -16.03 -12.00
CA SER A 766 -31.56 -15.05 -13.08
C SER A 766 -32.81 -14.19 -13.30
N LYS A 767 -32.94 -13.08 -12.55
CA LYS A 767 -33.71 -11.91 -12.99
C LYS A 767 -32.72 -10.80 -13.31
N TYR A 768 -32.36 -10.64 -14.58
CA TYR A 768 -31.79 -9.40 -15.09
C TYR A 768 -32.69 -8.84 -16.19
N LYS A 769 -33.23 -7.63 -15.93
CA LYS A 769 -33.96 -6.78 -16.86
C LYS A 769 -32.98 -6.14 -17.85
N LEU A 770 -33.27 -6.24 -19.14
CA LEU A 770 -32.68 -5.39 -20.19
C LEU A 770 -33.51 -4.11 -20.38
N PRO A 771 -32.91 -2.94 -20.65
CA PRO A 771 -33.64 -1.73 -21.04
C PRO A 771 -33.90 -1.68 -22.57
N PRO A 772 -34.93 -0.94 -23.03
CA PRO A 772 -35.33 -0.93 -24.43
C PRO A 772 -34.51 0.05 -25.28
N LYS A 773 -34.25 -0.36 -26.52
CA LYS A 773 -33.78 0.50 -27.61
C LYS A 773 -34.84 1.55 -27.97
N SER A 774 -34.42 2.80 -28.15
CA SER A 774 -35.20 3.83 -28.85
C SER A 774 -34.41 4.39 -30.02
N HIS A 775 -35.07 4.44 -31.18
CA HIS A 775 -34.71 5.20 -32.36
C HIS A 775 -34.59 6.71 -32.07
N LYS A 776 -33.44 7.31 -32.38
CA LYS A 776 -33.24 8.46 -33.29
C LYS A 776 -31.78 8.86 -33.33
#